data_AF-A0A2D6M1P4-F1
#
_entry.id   AF-A0A2D6M1P4-F1
#
_cell.length_a   1.000
_cell.length_b   1.000
_cell.length_c   1.000
_cell.angle_alpha   90.00
_cell.angle_beta   90.00
_cell.angle_gamma   90.00
#
_symmetry.space_group_name_H-M   'P 1'
#
loop_
_entity.id
_entity.type
_entity.pdbx_description
1 polymer ?
#
loop_
_entity_poly.entity_id
_entity_poly.type
_entity_poly.pdbx_seq_one_letter_code
_entity_poly.pdbx_strand_id
1 'polypeptide(L)'
;MKHILFFIFVLVFVIPVYAIDCPVFVSNSNIDIFDLVFVVTHLGSGTGDVADIDSSGMVDITDLVILSQNFGACDSQGGLGGAVFTTEFTDDFLVEPNSNPNIESFQGIVHSNTTYSPTQQPALGYLEGTVAHLPFDTDATDATGRGNNVVLSGNASIISGGKFNGALYLDGTNAYATIPSSDDIKFKKEFSVSFWAKTAETTSKAMINSYEGFGSGSYGFTLEDNGKVRFSMNDGTSRYLDSVVPINDNAYHHIVGIRNGTTGNLILYVDNELQGQVDSGTNDFITYQTGRTRIGTNNGFTTFIAEDIDDLMLFNEALTLVEVDLLYKNAVSSPYYGGTFTSETIYSGPVYGLLVDWSESGSSTFVEISTDNGLNWCNVNRNINFIDPGCPFGANALIKYRVTFTDNTSLDSITISIDDTPAICGDGIIELPEKCDDNNSDNGDGCDSVCQIENGYQCSGEPSNCLQSVPSAEFQGIITPNIVSINPQITVTRVSGVTPFVVQVSAMYTTAGGVARPYEDFEYSWDFGDSSGVETFTHPVTEVLVNANIDQKGPEAAYVYRNPGNYTITLTVKAWNGNNFITETTSQNIVVDLWQGDTRYLDPTNTGVQDGLTEGTAWNNWYEAKSWFIGGDNRKLLIKRGTIVDVTHPTEIIKSGSRLGAYGSGERPVLKIVPELAERKNIFLRLWVNTSDIVQDTIIQDIVFNGNSQDVKSYQVIKTQLGTNGGGILSDNYVLDSKFINDGPGTLAGMNTANRAGFWNTDFIRGDNGGQSIHASGNEQWFFVVGGNFLGGNGHRILDHYIYPSGMDNVLFRWIEFGVSESLNFCINNNAKSIEYYWLIDGVDCYGTSNGLDWGVAASNPNPDSKFDHFIVQNSAIHDSGYIENGQGYGLMGNRIKRLTLRDNVFYGHKYRQVNISSSTLELKMYRNNFYIDKAQLPIRFSPNQKLELYDNQIVHLTDDTSKQALHLPLAYSDLWSFERNNYWVPNQTDIFADSQTSVKKDLQSWQSDLGFDLQGSSVNPNWTDPLNGDFSTN
;
A
#
# COMPACT_ATOMS: atom_id res chain seq x y z
N MET A 1 -80.61 26.58 -9.70
CA MET A 1 -80.71 25.53 -8.65
C MET A 1 -80.72 24.17 -9.34
N LYS A 2 -79.73 23.32 -9.01
CA LYS A 2 -79.81 21.84 -8.91
C LYS A 2 -80.00 21.06 -10.23
N HIS A 3 -79.31 19.95 -10.56
CA HIS A 3 -78.37 19.03 -9.90
C HIS A 3 -77.55 18.34 -11.02
N ILE A 4 -76.30 17.92 -10.77
CA ILE A 4 -75.53 17.07 -11.70
C ILE A 4 -75.02 15.83 -10.94
N LEU A 5 -75.44 14.67 -11.42
CA LEU A 5 -74.72 13.39 -11.36
C LEU A 5 -73.87 13.29 -12.64
N PHE A 6 -72.68 12.67 -12.61
CA PHE A 6 -72.30 11.77 -13.70
C PHE A 6 -71.19 10.79 -13.26
N PHE A 7 -71.45 9.51 -13.55
CA PHE A 7 -70.54 8.35 -13.53
C PHE A 7 -69.72 8.29 -14.82
N ILE A 8 -68.47 7.81 -14.79
CA ILE A 8 -67.87 7.04 -15.91
C ILE A 8 -67.03 5.87 -15.36
N PHE A 9 -67.31 4.68 -15.89
CA PHE A 9 -66.61 3.39 -15.75
C PHE A 9 -65.35 3.32 -16.62
N VAL A 10 -64.29 2.60 -16.19
CA VAL A 10 -63.45 1.76 -17.08
C VAL A 10 -62.93 0.52 -16.32
N LEU A 11 -62.83 -0.58 -17.09
CA LEU A 11 -62.61 -2.00 -16.80
C LEU A 11 -61.36 -2.39 -16.00
N VAL A 12 -61.52 -3.51 -15.28
CA VAL A 12 -60.50 -4.40 -14.74
C VAL A 12 -59.98 -5.36 -15.83
N PHE A 13 -58.66 -5.60 -15.86
CA PHE A 13 -58.07 -6.86 -16.33
C PHE A 13 -57.35 -7.53 -15.16
N VAL A 14 -57.72 -8.78 -14.87
CA VAL A 14 -57.10 -9.66 -13.88
C VAL A 14 -56.10 -10.56 -14.61
N ILE A 15 -54.88 -10.69 -14.06
CA ILE A 15 -54.01 -11.86 -14.22
C ILE A 15 -53.68 -12.33 -12.78
N PRO A 16 -53.77 -13.64 -12.47
CA PRO A 16 -53.88 -14.13 -11.10
C PRO A 16 -52.51 -14.42 -10.49
N VAL A 17 -52.34 -14.13 -9.20
CA VAL A 17 -51.34 -14.80 -8.36
C VAL A 17 -52.07 -15.40 -7.17
N TYR A 18 -51.83 -16.69 -6.94
CA TYR A 18 -52.44 -17.54 -5.94
C TYR A 18 -52.13 -17.09 -4.51
N ALA A 19 -53.13 -17.18 -3.64
CA ALA A 19 -52.97 -17.11 -2.19
C ALA A 19 -52.52 -18.47 -1.62
N ILE A 20 -51.66 -18.45 -0.60
CA ILE A 20 -51.42 -19.57 0.33
C ILE A 20 -51.87 -19.10 1.73
N ASP A 21 -52.74 -19.88 2.37
CA ASP A 21 -53.31 -19.67 3.71
C ASP A 21 -52.27 -19.88 4.84
N CYS A 22 -52.40 -19.17 5.97
CA CYS A 22 -51.81 -19.57 7.25
C CYS A 22 -52.79 -19.27 8.42
N PRO A 23 -53.06 -20.21 9.36
CA PRO A 23 -54.10 -20.06 10.39
C PRO A 23 -53.54 -19.44 11.70
N VAL A 24 -54.22 -18.42 12.23
CA VAL A 24 -53.90 -17.83 13.54
C VAL A 24 -54.60 -18.59 14.67
N PHE A 25 -53.84 -19.22 15.57
CA PHE A 25 -54.34 -19.65 16.88
C PHE A 25 -54.37 -18.46 17.84
N VAL A 26 -55.56 -17.93 18.12
CA VAL A 26 -55.78 -16.94 19.19
C VAL A 26 -56.04 -17.71 20.50
N SER A 27 -55.10 -17.66 21.45
CA SER A 27 -55.39 -18.02 22.84
C SER A 27 -55.52 -16.77 23.71
N ASN A 28 -56.77 -16.46 24.08
CA ASN A 28 -57.19 -15.62 25.21
C ASN A 28 -56.79 -14.13 25.15
N SER A 29 -57.66 -13.25 24.64
CA SER A 29 -58.87 -12.68 25.26
C SER A 29 -58.58 -11.31 25.91
N ASN A 30 -58.66 -10.25 25.08
CA ASN A 30 -59.35 -8.98 25.33
C ASN A 30 -58.87 -7.93 24.30
N ILE A 31 -59.56 -7.85 23.16
CA ILE A 31 -59.50 -6.67 22.28
C ILE A 31 -60.94 -6.15 22.19
N ASP A 32 -61.14 -4.93 22.66
CA ASP A 32 -62.44 -4.24 22.66
C ASP A 32 -62.58 -3.40 21.38
N ILE A 33 -63.81 -3.32 20.88
CA ILE A 33 -64.21 -2.84 19.55
C ILE A 33 -64.34 -1.30 19.55
N PHE A 34 -63.23 -0.56 19.62
CA PHE A 34 -63.33 0.92 19.65
C PHE A 34 -62.35 1.76 18.83
N ASP A 35 -61.58 1.19 17.89
CA ASP A 35 -60.76 2.00 16.96
C ASP A 35 -61.08 1.77 15.47
N LEU A 36 -62.37 1.61 15.17
CA LEU A 36 -62.88 1.80 13.81
C LEU A 36 -63.79 3.04 13.81
N VAL A 37 -63.40 4.05 13.01
CA VAL A 37 -64.13 5.29 12.64
C VAL A 37 -63.83 6.53 13.51
N PHE A 38 -62.98 7.45 13.00
CA PHE A 38 -63.41 8.78 12.49
C PHE A 38 -62.25 9.58 11.87
N VAL A 39 -62.37 9.89 10.58
CA VAL A 39 -61.64 10.96 9.88
C VAL A 39 -62.57 12.17 9.75
N VAL A 40 -61.98 13.36 9.95
CA VAL A 40 -62.46 14.74 9.82
C VAL A 40 -63.26 15.34 10.98
N THR A 41 -62.60 16.17 11.80
CA THR A 41 -62.73 17.64 11.79
C THR A 41 -61.88 18.29 12.90
N HIS A 42 -60.80 18.99 12.54
CA HIS A 42 -60.58 20.39 12.93
C HIS A 42 -59.33 20.96 12.26
N LEU A 43 -59.54 21.71 11.18
CA LEU A 43 -58.62 22.74 10.72
C LEU A 43 -58.88 24.00 11.56
N GLY A 44 -57.82 24.57 12.14
CA GLY A 44 -57.86 25.80 12.92
C GLY A 44 -56.54 26.56 12.84
N SER A 45 -56.44 27.38 11.79
CA SER A 45 -55.61 28.59 11.61
C SER A 45 -54.07 28.51 11.73
N GLY A 46 -53.39 28.67 10.58
CA GLY A 46 -51.98 29.05 10.52
C GLY A 46 -51.35 28.82 9.14
N THR A 47 -51.76 29.63 8.16
CA THR A 47 -51.30 29.81 6.76
C THR A 47 -49.91 29.27 6.33
N GLY A 48 -49.88 28.50 5.23
CA GLY A 48 -48.71 28.28 4.37
C GLY A 48 -48.89 27.17 3.31
N ASP A 49 -49.29 27.58 2.10
CA ASP A 49 -49.25 26.97 0.75
C ASP A 49 -49.72 25.51 0.46
N VAL A 50 -50.64 25.42 -0.52
CA VAL A 50 -51.30 24.22 -1.06
C VAL A 50 -50.85 24.02 -2.51
N ALA A 51 -50.62 22.77 -2.92
CA ALA A 51 -50.35 22.37 -4.30
C ALA A 51 -51.51 22.71 -5.26
N ASP A 52 -51.18 23.26 -6.43
CA ASP A 52 -52.11 23.70 -7.47
C ASP A 52 -52.85 22.50 -8.13
N ILE A 53 -54.17 22.58 -8.24
CA ILE A 53 -54.99 21.70 -9.07
C ILE A 53 -55.27 22.44 -10.38
N ASP A 54 -54.85 21.90 -11.52
CA ASP A 54 -55.13 22.54 -12.80
C ASP A 54 -56.61 22.43 -13.22
N SER A 55 -57.01 23.27 -14.17
CA SER A 55 -58.40 23.40 -14.65
C SER A 55 -58.97 22.18 -15.41
N SER A 56 -58.21 21.08 -15.51
CA SER A 56 -58.66 19.82 -16.12
C SER A 56 -59.05 18.74 -15.09
N GLY A 57 -58.80 18.98 -13.80
CA GLY A 57 -59.26 18.11 -12.71
C GLY A 57 -58.47 16.80 -12.55
N MET A 58 -57.22 16.75 -13.02
CA MET A 58 -56.28 15.66 -12.75
C MET A 58 -55.25 16.12 -11.71
N VAL A 59 -55.02 15.28 -10.69
CA VAL A 59 -53.91 15.42 -9.74
C VAL A 59 -52.65 14.90 -10.46
N ASP A 60 -51.56 15.66 -10.42
CA ASP A 60 -50.27 15.18 -10.91
C ASP A 60 -49.78 14.05 -9.99
N ILE A 61 -49.66 12.83 -10.52
CA ILE A 61 -49.34 11.60 -9.76
C ILE A 61 -47.84 11.32 -9.80
N THR A 62 -47.01 12.35 -9.97
CA THR A 62 -45.55 12.22 -10.00
C THR A 62 -44.93 12.11 -8.60
N ASP A 63 -45.69 12.38 -7.53
CA ASP A 63 -45.25 12.25 -6.12
C ASP A 63 -45.83 11.03 -5.38
N LEU A 64 -46.35 10.03 -6.08
CA LEU A 64 -46.85 8.79 -5.46
C LEU A 64 -45.74 7.72 -5.40
N VAL A 65 -44.89 7.78 -4.37
CA VAL A 65 -44.07 6.63 -3.98
C VAL A 65 -45.00 5.56 -3.40
N ILE A 66 -45.17 4.46 -4.13
CA ILE A 66 -45.80 3.24 -3.60
C ILE A 66 -44.81 2.63 -2.60
N LEU A 67 -45.05 2.82 -1.31
CA LEU A 67 -44.45 1.97 -0.27
C LEU A 67 -45.11 0.59 -0.38
N SER A 68 -44.39 -0.39 -0.92
CA SER A 68 -44.75 -1.79 -0.74
C SER A 68 -44.63 -2.11 0.74
N GLN A 69 -45.75 -2.35 1.41
CA GLN A 69 -45.76 -2.98 2.72
C GLN A 69 -45.20 -4.39 2.57
N ASN A 70 -44.05 -4.66 3.17
CA ASN A 70 -43.56 -6.02 3.36
C ASN A 70 -44.48 -6.75 4.35
N PHE A 71 -45.43 -7.51 3.82
CA PHE A 71 -45.87 -8.74 4.49
C PHE A 71 -44.77 -9.77 4.25
N GLY A 72 -44.11 -10.24 5.32
CA GLY A 72 -43.14 -11.33 5.22
C GLY A 72 -43.78 -12.59 4.62
N ALA A 73 -43.07 -13.25 3.72
CA ALA A 73 -43.46 -14.57 3.22
C ALA A 73 -43.27 -15.61 4.33
N CYS A 74 -44.25 -16.50 4.53
CA CYS A 74 -44.07 -17.69 5.36
C CYS A 74 -43.19 -18.71 4.62
N ASP A 75 -42.23 -19.30 5.30
CA ASP A 75 -41.58 -20.54 4.85
C ASP A 75 -42.51 -21.77 5.03
N SER A 76 -42.03 -22.94 4.59
CA SER A 76 -42.77 -24.20 4.58
C SER A 76 -42.94 -24.86 5.96
N GLN A 77 -42.43 -24.27 7.05
CA GLN A 77 -42.44 -24.85 8.40
C GLN A 77 -43.11 -23.94 9.46
N GLY A 78 -43.49 -22.70 9.12
CA GLY A 78 -44.34 -21.86 9.97
C GLY A 78 -43.61 -21.14 11.11
N GLY A 79 -42.32 -20.85 10.93
CA GLY A 79 -41.57 -19.95 11.81
C GLY A 79 -41.82 -18.48 11.47
N LEU A 80 -42.06 -17.63 12.48
CA LEU A 80 -41.90 -16.18 12.38
C LEU A 80 -40.60 -15.84 13.11
N GLY A 81 -39.48 -15.79 12.40
CA GLY A 81 -38.17 -15.42 12.93
C GLY A 81 -37.39 -14.65 11.88
N GLY A 82 -36.75 -13.55 12.26
CA GLY A 82 -36.13 -12.61 11.35
C GLY A 82 -36.37 -11.16 11.78
N ALA A 83 -35.33 -10.51 12.28
CA ALA A 83 -35.34 -9.09 12.64
C ALA A 83 -34.51 -8.30 11.62
N VAL A 84 -35.16 -7.43 10.85
CA VAL A 84 -34.49 -6.53 9.89
C VAL A 84 -34.42 -5.13 10.51
N PHE A 85 -33.20 -4.61 10.63
CA PHE A 85 -32.91 -3.28 11.14
C PHE A 85 -32.41 -2.42 9.98
N THR A 86 -33.15 -1.40 9.60
CA THR A 86 -32.72 -0.42 8.60
C THR A 86 -32.57 0.93 9.28
N THR A 87 -31.40 1.53 9.13
CA THR A 87 -31.13 2.92 9.50
C THR A 87 -30.95 3.73 8.23
N GLU A 88 -31.85 4.67 7.99
CA GLU A 88 -31.82 5.61 6.87
C GLU A 88 -31.26 6.95 7.34
N PHE A 89 -30.35 7.53 6.56
CA PHE A 89 -29.79 8.86 6.77
C PHE A 89 -30.41 9.78 5.71
N THR A 90 -31.58 10.35 5.99
CA THR A 90 -32.22 11.28 5.05
C THR A 90 -31.60 12.67 5.17
N ASP A 91 -31.37 13.27 4.01
CA ASP A 91 -30.82 14.61 3.71
C ASP A 91 -31.21 15.74 4.69
N ASP A 92 -30.29 16.68 4.91
CA ASP A 92 -30.35 17.88 5.77
C ASP A 92 -30.44 17.68 7.31
N PHE A 93 -29.33 17.35 7.97
CA PHE A 93 -29.18 17.62 9.42
C PHE A 93 -27.76 18.07 9.82
N LEU A 94 -27.59 19.39 9.90
CA LEU A 94 -26.59 20.03 10.75
C LEU A 94 -26.97 19.79 12.22
N VAL A 95 -26.10 19.13 12.99
CA VAL A 95 -26.25 19.00 14.44
C VAL A 95 -25.69 20.26 15.11
N GLU A 96 -26.56 21.22 15.46
CA GLU A 96 -26.22 22.30 16.38
C GLU A 96 -26.35 21.84 17.86
N PRO A 97 -25.45 22.29 18.76
CA PRO A 97 -25.44 21.85 20.15
C PRO A 97 -26.50 22.60 20.98
N ASN A 98 -27.40 21.83 21.58
CA ASN A 98 -28.28 22.19 22.71
C ASN A 98 -29.62 22.88 22.39
N SER A 99 -30.58 22.14 21.83
CA SER A 99 -31.97 22.18 22.32
C SER A 99 -32.80 20.98 21.82
N ASN A 100 -33.49 20.31 22.74
CA ASN A 100 -34.59 19.35 22.53
C ASN A 100 -35.88 20.07 23.03
N PRO A 101 -37.15 19.79 22.63
CA PRO A 101 -37.65 18.55 22.03
C PRO A 101 -38.81 18.59 21.00
N ASN A 102 -39.02 17.45 20.31
CA ASN A 102 -40.30 16.79 19.95
C ASN A 102 -40.37 16.29 18.49
N ILE A 103 -40.25 14.97 18.29
CA ILE A 103 -40.95 14.24 17.22
C ILE A 103 -41.55 12.96 17.85
N GLU A 104 -42.83 12.75 17.55
CA GLU A 104 -43.70 11.72 18.13
C GLU A 104 -43.50 10.33 17.50
N SER A 105 -43.84 9.32 18.29
CA SER A 105 -43.64 7.88 18.09
C SER A 105 -44.51 7.24 17.00
N PHE A 106 -43.99 6.22 16.31
CA PHE A 106 -44.78 5.03 15.92
C PHE A 106 -43.95 3.74 16.02
N GLN A 107 -44.26 2.97 17.08
CA GLN A 107 -44.12 1.52 17.30
C GLN A 107 -42.94 0.78 16.63
N GLY A 108 -41.85 0.55 17.39
CA GLY A 108 -41.05 -0.68 17.22
C GLY A 108 -39.54 -0.60 17.40
N ILE A 109 -38.91 0.58 17.44
CA ILE A 109 -37.44 0.69 17.51
C ILE A 109 -37.01 1.03 18.94
N VAL A 110 -36.08 0.23 19.49
CA VAL A 110 -35.45 0.44 20.79
C VAL A 110 -34.58 1.69 20.72
N HIS A 111 -34.99 2.73 21.44
CA HIS A 111 -34.11 3.83 21.83
C HIS A 111 -33.24 3.35 22.99
N SER A 112 -31.92 3.43 22.86
CA SER A 112 -31.07 3.55 24.03
C SER A 112 -30.61 5.00 24.19
N ASN A 113 -30.54 5.38 25.45
CA ASN A 113 -30.37 6.72 25.96
C ASN A 113 -28.93 6.84 26.46
N THR A 114 -28.33 8.01 26.21
CA THR A 114 -27.20 8.65 26.93
C THR A 114 -25.74 8.31 26.56
N THR A 115 -25.10 9.36 25.99
CA THR A 115 -23.75 9.90 26.25
C THR A 115 -22.52 8.99 26.17
N TYR A 116 -21.60 9.30 25.25
CA TYR A 116 -20.17 9.36 25.58
C TYR A 116 -19.36 10.32 24.69
N SER A 117 -18.37 10.93 25.33
CA SER A 117 -17.34 11.81 24.79
C SER A 117 -16.27 11.00 24.05
N PRO A 118 -15.75 11.47 22.90
CA PRO A 118 -14.68 10.76 22.22
C PRO A 118 -13.41 10.85 23.08
N THR A 119 -12.91 9.70 23.56
CA THR A 119 -11.51 9.57 23.98
C THR A 119 -10.63 9.80 22.76
N GLN A 120 -10.04 10.98 22.67
CA GLN A 120 -9.02 11.32 21.71
C GLN A 120 -7.76 10.48 21.94
N GLN A 121 -7.37 9.67 20.95
CA GLN A 121 -5.97 9.64 20.51
C GLN A 121 -5.91 10.31 19.14
N PRO A 122 -4.91 11.18 18.89
CA PRO A 122 -5.01 12.20 17.86
C PRO A 122 -4.85 11.58 16.47
N ALA A 123 -5.95 11.56 15.71
CA ALA A 123 -5.87 12.00 14.32
C ALA A 123 -5.24 13.41 14.33
N LEU A 124 -4.55 13.83 13.27
CA LEU A 124 -4.23 15.26 13.09
C LEU A 124 -5.55 16.02 12.88
N GLY A 125 -6.32 16.18 13.96
CA GLY A 125 -7.41 17.12 14.03
C GLY A 125 -6.83 18.52 14.00
N TYR A 126 -7.72 19.49 13.76
CA TYR A 126 -7.41 20.89 13.94
C TYR A 126 -6.56 21.14 15.17
N LEU A 127 -5.56 22.01 15.03
CA LEU A 127 -4.74 22.43 16.17
C LEU A 127 -5.65 22.88 17.31
N GLU A 128 -5.21 22.61 18.54
CA GLU A 128 -6.00 22.96 19.73
C GLU A 128 -6.36 24.46 19.69
N GLY A 129 -7.60 24.76 20.04
CA GLY A 129 -8.14 26.11 19.97
C GLY A 129 -8.56 26.62 18.58
N THR A 130 -8.56 25.81 17.52
CA THR A 130 -9.14 26.24 16.22
C THR A 130 -10.64 26.52 16.36
N VAL A 131 -11.06 27.73 15.97
CA VAL A 131 -12.46 28.19 16.02
C VAL A 131 -13.11 28.38 14.66
N ALA A 132 -12.32 28.58 13.60
CA ALA A 132 -12.79 28.60 12.22
C ALA A 132 -11.65 28.21 11.28
N HIS A 133 -11.97 27.47 10.21
CA HIS A 133 -11.05 27.14 9.12
C HIS A 133 -11.80 27.27 7.81
N LEU A 134 -11.29 28.17 6.96
CA LEU A 134 -11.92 28.59 5.72
C LEU A 134 -10.92 28.26 4.59
N PRO A 135 -10.95 27.03 4.08
CA PRO A 135 -9.99 26.56 3.09
C PRO A 135 -10.21 27.20 1.72
N PHE A 136 -11.44 27.61 1.39
CA PHE A 136 -11.78 28.17 0.07
C PHE A 136 -11.46 27.25 -1.11
N ASP A 137 -11.36 25.93 -0.88
CA ASP A 137 -11.11 24.92 -1.92
C ASP A 137 -12.25 24.85 -2.95
N THR A 138 -13.50 24.81 -2.47
CA THR A 138 -14.70 24.62 -3.29
C THR A 138 -15.82 25.60 -2.99
N ASP A 139 -15.90 26.08 -1.74
CA ASP A 139 -16.94 27.01 -1.29
C ASP A 139 -16.41 27.95 -0.18
N ALA A 140 -17.32 28.69 0.46
CA ALA A 140 -17.02 29.64 1.53
C ALA A 140 -17.46 29.11 2.91
N THR A 141 -17.52 27.79 3.11
CA THR A 141 -17.96 27.17 4.37
C THR A 141 -16.83 27.06 5.39
N ASP A 142 -17.19 27.13 6.68
CA ASP A 142 -16.30 26.86 7.80
C ASP A 142 -16.17 25.36 8.01
N ALA A 143 -15.01 24.84 7.61
CA ALA A 143 -14.68 23.43 7.64
C ALA A 143 -14.62 22.86 9.07
N THR A 144 -14.51 23.71 10.10
CA THR A 144 -14.55 23.23 11.50
C THR A 144 -15.92 22.72 11.93
N GLY A 145 -16.97 22.99 11.15
CA GLY A 145 -18.35 22.65 11.48
C GLY A 145 -18.96 23.55 12.57
N ARG A 146 -18.27 24.63 12.99
CA ARG A 146 -18.75 25.56 14.03
C ARG A 146 -19.66 26.69 13.50
N GLY A 147 -20.02 26.62 12.23
CA GLY A 147 -20.99 27.52 11.63
C GLY A 147 -20.47 28.94 11.35
N ASN A 148 -19.16 29.18 11.38
CA ASN A 148 -18.56 30.48 11.04
C ASN A 148 -18.42 30.68 9.52
N ASN A 149 -19.41 30.23 8.75
CA ASN A 149 -19.41 30.26 7.28
C ASN A 149 -19.24 31.69 6.75
N VAL A 150 -18.42 31.85 5.72
CA VAL A 150 -18.15 33.15 5.10
C VAL A 150 -19.27 33.53 4.13
N VAL A 151 -19.75 34.76 4.28
CA VAL A 151 -20.68 35.38 3.33
C VAL A 151 -19.88 36.18 2.30
N LEU A 152 -19.89 35.71 1.06
CA LEU A 152 -19.31 36.43 -0.09
C LEU A 152 -20.21 37.61 -0.49
N SER A 153 -19.61 38.74 -0.86
CA SER A 153 -20.34 39.95 -1.22
C SER A 153 -19.66 40.72 -2.35
N GLY A 154 -20.45 41.49 -3.11
CA GLY A 154 -19.98 42.13 -4.34
C GLY A 154 -19.56 41.09 -5.38
N ASN A 155 -18.39 41.27 -5.97
CA ASN A 155 -17.80 40.33 -6.94
C ASN A 155 -16.90 39.26 -6.30
N ALA A 156 -16.93 39.07 -4.98
CA ALA A 156 -16.14 38.03 -4.33
C ALA A 156 -16.58 36.64 -4.81
N SER A 157 -15.61 35.79 -5.13
CA SER A 157 -15.86 34.43 -5.64
C SER A 157 -14.79 33.47 -5.18
N ILE A 158 -15.08 32.17 -5.21
CA ILE A 158 -14.08 31.13 -5.04
C ILE A 158 -13.50 30.78 -6.42
N ILE A 159 -12.17 30.78 -6.53
CA ILE A 159 -11.44 30.45 -7.76
C ILE A 159 -10.58 29.21 -7.55
N SER A 160 -10.33 28.45 -8.63
CA SER A 160 -9.31 27.40 -8.65
C SER A 160 -7.90 28.00 -8.80
N GLY A 161 -6.88 27.34 -8.26
CA GLY A 161 -5.49 27.80 -8.28
C GLY A 161 -5.05 28.55 -7.02
N GLY A 162 -5.64 28.19 -5.87
CA GLY A 162 -5.19 28.58 -4.54
C GLY A 162 -3.75 28.18 -4.24
N LYS A 163 -3.26 28.58 -3.07
CA LYS A 163 -2.08 27.96 -2.46
C LYS A 163 -2.34 26.46 -2.27
N PHE A 164 -3.56 26.09 -1.89
CA PHE A 164 -4.07 24.73 -1.80
C PHE A 164 -5.41 24.68 -2.52
N ASN A 165 -5.46 24.03 -3.69
CA ASN A 165 -6.60 23.91 -4.59
C ASN A 165 -7.31 25.22 -4.96
N GLY A 166 -8.12 25.83 -4.08
CA GLY A 166 -8.95 27.00 -4.33
C GLY A 166 -8.57 28.22 -3.47
N ALA A 167 -9.12 29.39 -3.77
CA ALA A 167 -8.92 30.59 -2.96
C ALA A 167 -10.12 31.55 -3.05
N LEU A 168 -10.29 32.36 -2.01
CA LEU A 168 -11.16 33.54 -2.03
C LEU A 168 -10.52 34.61 -2.91
N TYR A 169 -11.18 34.91 -4.03
CA TYR A 169 -10.79 35.96 -4.95
C TYR A 169 -11.45 37.31 -4.59
N LEU A 170 -10.63 38.36 -4.47
CA LEU A 170 -11.05 39.74 -4.27
C LEU A 170 -10.57 40.63 -5.42
N ASP A 171 -11.50 41.36 -6.04
CA ASP A 171 -11.26 42.11 -7.28
C ASP A 171 -10.70 43.54 -7.09
N GLY A 172 -10.56 44.01 -5.84
CA GLY A 172 -10.10 45.36 -5.52
C GLY A 172 -11.10 46.49 -5.81
N THR A 173 -12.33 46.19 -6.27
CA THR A 173 -13.33 47.21 -6.60
C THR A 173 -14.53 47.21 -5.68
N ASN A 174 -15.14 46.03 -5.46
CA ASN A 174 -16.32 45.87 -4.62
C ASN A 174 -16.42 44.47 -3.98
N ALA A 175 -15.49 43.55 -4.29
CA ALA A 175 -15.44 42.22 -3.70
C ALA A 175 -14.99 42.30 -2.25
N TYR A 176 -15.78 41.72 -1.35
CA TYR A 176 -15.40 41.51 0.04
C TYR A 176 -16.11 40.28 0.59
N ALA A 177 -15.60 39.75 1.69
CA ALA A 177 -16.22 38.64 2.39
C ALA A 177 -16.41 38.97 3.87
N THR A 178 -17.34 38.29 4.53
CA THR A 178 -17.66 38.57 5.93
C THR A 178 -17.93 37.28 6.70
N ILE A 179 -17.22 37.10 7.82
CA ILE A 179 -17.52 36.05 8.81
C ILE A 179 -18.58 36.62 9.76
N PRO A 180 -19.77 36.01 9.87
CA PRO A 180 -20.82 36.43 10.80
C PRO A 180 -20.31 36.51 12.25
N SER A 181 -20.91 37.39 13.05
CA SER A 181 -20.54 37.49 14.47
C SER A 181 -21.04 36.25 15.22
N SER A 182 -20.12 35.52 15.84
CA SER A 182 -20.40 34.37 16.72
C SER A 182 -19.67 34.55 18.05
N ASP A 183 -20.01 33.76 19.08
CA ASP A 183 -19.28 33.81 20.35
C ASP A 183 -17.88 33.16 20.25
N ASP A 184 -17.68 32.28 19.27
CA ASP A 184 -16.42 31.55 19.06
C ASP A 184 -15.28 32.44 18.54
N ILE A 185 -15.62 33.48 17.77
CA ILE A 185 -14.64 34.45 17.23
C ILE A 185 -14.52 35.72 18.10
N LYS A 186 -15.15 35.73 19.29
CA LYS A 186 -15.03 36.81 20.28
C LYS A 186 -13.93 36.48 21.29
N PHE A 187 -12.69 36.66 20.87
CA PHE A 187 -11.53 36.36 21.70
C PHE A 187 -11.46 37.21 22.96
N LYS A 188 -11.24 36.56 24.11
CA LYS A 188 -11.23 37.21 25.43
C LYS A 188 -9.84 37.52 25.96
N LYS A 189 -8.82 36.74 25.61
CA LYS A 189 -7.50 36.86 26.25
C LYS A 189 -6.34 36.53 25.33
N GLU A 190 -6.37 35.37 24.72
CA GLU A 190 -5.42 34.93 23.70
C GLU A 190 -6.14 34.52 22.43
N PHE A 191 -5.43 34.66 21.31
CA PHE A 191 -5.92 34.26 19.99
C PHE A 191 -4.78 34.22 18.98
N SER A 192 -5.01 33.51 17.87
CA SER A 192 -4.14 33.53 16.70
C SER A 192 -4.97 33.59 15.42
N VAL A 193 -4.38 34.14 14.37
CA VAL A 193 -4.97 34.18 13.02
C VAL A 193 -3.90 33.78 12.03
N SER A 194 -4.20 32.82 11.16
CA SER A 194 -3.30 32.33 10.10
C SER A 194 -4.02 32.35 8.76
N PHE A 195 -3.33 32.73 7.69
CA PHE A 195 -3.86 32.66 6.32
C PHE A 195 -2.72 32.76 5.29
N TRP A 196 -3.01 32.35 4.06
CA TRP A 196 -2.19 32.61 2.89
C TRP A 196 -2.75 33.77 2.09
N ALA A 197 -1.87 34.62 1.57
CA ALA A 197 -2.23 35.83 0.84
C ALA A 197 -1.35 35.99 -0.41
N LYS A 198 -1.97 36.31 -1.55
CA LYS A 198 -1.26 36.71 -2.78
C LYS A 198 -1.81 38.03 -3.29
N THR A 199 -0.96 39.06 -3.32
CA THR A 199 -1.35 40.40 -3.77
C THR A 199 -0.22 41.13 -4.48
N ALA A 200 -0.58 42.07 -5.35
CA ALA A 200 0.32 43.03 -5.98
C ALA A 200 -0.01 44.48 -5.56
N GLU A 201 -0.86 44.65 -4.53
CA GLU A 201 -1.32 45.96 -4.07
C GLU A 201 -0.17 46.80 -3.52
N THR A 202 -0.22 48.10 -3.80
CA THR A 202 0.84 49.05 -3.44
C THR A 202 0.33 50.19 -2.56
N THR A 203 -0.95 50.17 -2.23
CA THR A 203 -1.58 51.18 -1.39
C THR A 203 -2.12 50.53 -0.12
N SER A 204 -2.23 51.32 0.94
CA SER A 204 -2.69 50.79 2.22
C SER A 204 -4.15 50.33 2.13
N LYS A 205 -4.38 49.07 2.50
CA LYS A 205 -5.65 48.36 2.37
C LYS A 205 -5.84 47.36 3.51
N ALA A 206 -7.07 47.27 4.01
CA ALA A 206 -7.42 46.28 5.03
C ALA A 206 -7.55 44.89 4.38
N MET A 207 -6.84 43.91 4.93
CA MET A 207 -6.91 42.50 4.51
C MET A 207 -7.97 41.77 5.34
N ILE A 208 -7.84 41.80 6.67
CA ILE A 208 -8.78 41.19 7.63
C ILE A 208 -9.02 42.16 8.79
N ASN A 209 -10.27 42.42 9.16
CA ASN A 209 -10.62 43.33 10.26
C ASN A 209 -11.78 42.78 11.09
N SER A 210 -11.57 42.62 12.40
CA SER A 210 -12.53 41.94 13.27
C SER A 210 -13.76 42.76 13.68
N TYR A 211 -13.83 44.06 13.39
CA TYR A 211 -14.78 44.94 14.09
C TYR A 211 -15.54 45.93 13.23
N GLU A 212 -16.88 45.96 13.36
CA GLU A 212 -17.78 46.98 12.80
C GLU A 212 -18.22 48.02 13.87
N GLY A 213 -17.39 49.05 14.16
CA GLY A 213 -17.90 50.31 14.78
C GLY A 213 -17.05 51.05 15.83
N PHE A 214 -15.97 51.76 15.48
CA PHE A 214 -15.27 52.77 16.32
C PHE A 214 -15.22 52.56 17.87
N GLY A 215 -14.40 51.62 18.36
CA GLY A 215 -14.21 51.37 19.80
C GLY A 215 -13.22 50.25 20.10
N SER A 216 -12.72 50.20 21.35
CA SER A 216 -11.76 49.22 21.88
C SER A 216 -12.24 47.77 21.76
N GLY A 217 -11.31 46.85 21.49
CA GLY A 217 -11.52 45.42 21.38
C GLY A 217 -11.48 44.90 19.94
N SER A 218 -10.55 45.35 19.09
CA SER A 218 -10.43 44.92 17.68
C SER A 218 -9.03 44.42 17.31
N TYR A 219 -8.93 43.50 16.36
CA TYR A 219 -7.66 43.10 15.72
C TYR A 219 -7.79 43.16 14.20
N GLY A 220 -6.65 43.23 13.50
CA GLY A 220 -6.68 43.19 12.05
C GLY A 220 -5.31 43.18 11.38
N PHE A 221 -5.36 42.82 10.10
CA PHE A 221 -4.25 42.79 9.17
C PHE A 221 -4.45 43.85 8.10
N THR A 222 -3.43 44.66 7.87
CA THR A 222 -3.44 45.75 6.87
C THR A 222 -2.18 45.64 6.02
N LEU A 223 -2.32 45.67 4.70
CA LEU A 223 -1.20 45.91 3.82
C LEU A 223 -0.86 47.40 3.89
N GLU A 224 0.38 47.76 4.19
CA GLU A 224 0.85 49.14 4.25
C GLU A 224 1.37 49.61 2.87
N ASP A 225 1.50 50.92 2.65
CA ASP A 225 1.96 51.51 1.38
C ASP A 225 3.36 51.03 0.91
N ASN A 226 4.13 50.41 1.81
CA ASN A 226 5.45 49.85 1.54
C ASN A 226 5.42 48.34 1.23
N GLY A 227 4.23 47.75 1.05
CA GLY A 227 4.02 46.33 0.74
C GLY A 227 4.15 45.39 1.94
N LYS A 228 4.39 45.91 3.15
CA LYS A 228 4.50 45.11 4.37
C LYS A 228 3.14 44.85 4.97
N VAL A 229 2.98 43.69 5.62
CA VAL A 229 1.78 43.38 6.38
C VAL A 229 1.93 43.89 7.81
N ARG A 230 0.91 44.62 8.28
CA ARG A 230 0.76 45.05 9.66
C ARG A 230 -0.23 44.16 10.37
N PHE A 231 0.18 43.55 11.47
CA PHE A 231 -0.74 42.95 12.44
C PHE A 231 -0.99 43.92 13.60
N SER A 232 -2.25 44.24 13.87
CA SER A 232 -2.65 45.24 14.84
C SER A 232 -3.71 44.73 15.82
N MET A 233 -3.66 45.25 17.05
CA MET A 233 -4.69 45.07 18.05
C MET A 233 -5.00 46.39 18.76
N ASN A 234 -6.22 46.55 19.24
CA ASN A 234 -6.64 47.67 20.07
C ASN A 234 -7.55 47.15 21.18
N ASP A 235 -7.11 47.22 22.43
CA ASP A 235 -7.84 46.85 23.65
C ASP A 235 -8.23 48.08 24.50
N GLY A 236 -8.20 49.28 23.88
CA GLY A 236 -8.14 50.57 24.56
C GLY A 236 -6.79 51.25 24.38
N THR A 237 -5.74 50.49 24.05
CA THR A 237 -4.44 50.98 23.56
C THR A 237 -4.09 50.30 22.24
N SER A 238 -3.84 51.08 21.18
CA SER A 238 -3.44 50.54 19.88
C SER A 238 -1.99 50.05 19.91
N ARG A 239 -1.77 48.82 19.45
CA ARG A 239 -0.45 48.20 19.27
C ARG A 239 -0.39 47.52 17.91
N TYR A 240 0.79 47.50 17.30
CA TYR A 240 0.99 46.91 15.98
C TYR A 240 2.42 46.40 15.77
N LEU A 241 2.55 45.48 14.82
CA LEU A 241 3.79 44.94 14.27
C LEU A 241 3.74 45.04 12.76
N ASP A 242 4.79 45.59 12.14
CA ASP A 242 4.96 45.55 10.69
C ASP A 242 5.96 44.44 10.35
N SER A 243 5.71 43.70 9.27
CA SER A 243 6.67 42.71 8.77
C SER A 243 8.00 43.36 8.38
N VAL A 244 9.10 42.60 8.45
CA VAL A 244 10.42 43.10 8.05
C VAL A 244 10.52 43.17 6.53
N VAL A 245 9.85 42.23 5.85
CA VAL A 245 9.81 42.09 4.38
C VAL A 245 8.42 42.43 3.82
N PRO A 246 8.34 42.98 2.59
CA PRO A 246 7.07 43.14 1.89
C PRO A 246 6.54 41.78 1.40
N ILE A 247 5.23 41.69 1.16
CA ILE A 247 4.52 40.50 0.65
C ILE A 247 3.80 40.75 -0.69
N ASN A 248 3.94 41.95 -1.25
CA ASN A 248 3.22 42.38 -2.45
C ASN A 248 3.96 42.06 -3.76
N ASP A 249 4.60 40.89 -3.83
CA ASP A 249 5.37 40.42 -4.99
C ASP A 249 4.56 39.52 -5.93
N ASN A 250 3.24 39.42 -5.68
CA ASN A 250 2.29 38.57 -6.39
C ASN A 250 2.56 37.05 -6.25
N ALA A 251 3.25 36.62 -5.18
CA ALA A 251 3.33 35.23 -4.72
C ALA A 251 2.49 35.00 -3.45
N TYR A 252 2.17 33.74 -3.14
CA TYR A 252 1.50 33.39 -1.88
C TYR A 252 2.48 33.44 -0.72
N HIS A 253 2.15 34.22 0.30
CA HIS A 253 2.86 34.31 1.57
C HIS A 253 1.99 33.82 2.71
N HIS A 254 2.57 33.06 3.66
CA HIS A 254 1.87 32.61 4.87
C HIS A 254 2.02 33.66 5.96
N ILE A 255 0.90 34.10 6.54
CA ILE A 255 0.88 35.18 7.53
C ILE A 255 0.24 34.65 8.81
N VAL A 256 0.92 34.81 9.95
CA VAL A 256 0.39 34.42 11.26
C VAL A 256 0.55 35.54 12.29
N GLY A 257 -0.56 36.01 12.84
CA GLY A 257 -0.58 36.95 13.97
C GLY A 257 -1.03 36.25 15.26
N ILE A 258 -0.25 36.39 16.33
CA ILE A 258 -0.48 35.71 17.61
C ILE A 258 -0.57 36.73 18.74
N ARG A 259 -1.59 36.62 19.57
CA ARG A 259 -1.74 37.32 20.85
C ARG A 259 -1.67 36.30 21.97
N ASN A 260 -0.56 36.29 22.71
CA ASN A 260 -0.36 35.42 23.87
C ASN A 260 -0.76 36.15 25.16
N GLY A 261 -2.01 35.96 25.57
CA GLY A 261 -2.64 36.53 26.76
C GLY A 261 -1.91 36.26 28.07
N THR A 262 -1.19 35.14 28.15
CA THR A 262 -0.47 34.68 29.34
C THR A 262 0.87 35.39 29.52
N THR A 263 1.66 35.51 28.45
CA THR A 263 2.98 36.16 28.47
C THR A 263 2.92 37.65 28.20
N GLY A 264 1.80 38.12 27.64
CA GLY A 264 1.61 39.49 27.22
C GLY A 264 2.14 39.81 25.84
N ASN A 265 2.58 38.83 25.03
CA ASN A 265 3.19 39.12 23.75
C ASN A 265 2.16 39.23 22.60
N LEU A 266 2.37 40.18 21.70
CA LEU A 266 1.85 40.21 20.34
C LEU A 266 2.99 39.82 19.41
N ILE A 267 2.76 38.90 18.47
CA ILE A 267 3.79 38.29 17.62
C ILE A 267 3.29 38.22 16.17
N LEU A 268 4.20 38.40 15.20
CA LEU A 268 3.93 38.26 13.77
C LEU A 268 4.95 37.33 13.13
N TYR A 269 4.49 36.33 12.38
CA TYR A 269 5.28 35.48 11.50
C TYR A 269 4.86 35.68 10.04
N VAL A 270 5.83 35.61 9.13
CA VAL A 270 5.62 35.55 7.67
C VAL A 270 6.52 34.45 7.11
N ASP A 271 5.95 33.53 6.34
CA ASP A 271 6.64 32.36 5.76
C ASP A 271 7.45 31.56 6.79
N ASN A 272 6.83 31.28 7.94
CA ASN A 272 7.43 30.58 9.10
C ASN A 272 8.61 31.33 9.77
N GLU A 273 8.89 32.56 9.38
CA GLU A 273 9.95 33.39 9.96
C GLU A 273 9.38 34.47 10.89
N LEU A 274 9.93 34.59 12.10
CA LEU A 274 9.53 35.60 13.09
C LEU A 274 9.84 37.00 12.57
N GLN A 275 8.81 37.81 12.38
CA GLN A 275 8.94 39.19 11.90
C GLN A 275 9.07 40.21 13.03
N GLY A 276 8.43 39.95 14.18
CA GLY A 276 8.51 40.86 15.32
C GLY A 276 7.62 40.45 16.49
N GLN A 277 7.91 41.05 17.65
CA GLN A 277 7.18 40.84 18.89
C GLN A 277 7.16 42.13 19.74
N VAL A 278 6.01 42.45 20.33
CA VAL A 278 5.83 43.59 21.26
C VAL A 278 4.96 43.21 22.46
N ASP A 279 5.13 43.90 23.58
CA ASP A 279 4.30 43.72 24.77
C ASP A 279 2.91 44.35 24.59
N SER A 280 1.89 43.49 24.65
CA SER A 280 0.47 43.75 24.64
C SER A 280 -0.20 43.72 26.02
N GLY A 281 0.55 43.41 27.08
CA GLY A 281 0.04 43.22 28.44
C GLY A 281 -0.71 41.92 28.63
N THR A 282 -0.98 41.52 29.87
CA THR A 282 -1.66 40.24 30.20
C THR A 282 -3.14 40.40 30.53
N ASN A 283 -3.67 41.61 30.39
CA ASN A 283 -5.07 41.90 30.66
C ASN A 283 -5.97 41.26 29.59
N ASP A 284 -7.19 40.92 30.01
CA ASP A 284 -8.24 40.46 29.12
C ASP A 284 -8.54 41.54 28.07
N PHE A 285 -8.83 41.07 26.87
CA PHE A 285 -9.29 41.87 25.76
C PHE A 285 -10.69 42.40 26.09
N ILE A 286 -10.80 43.69 26.44
CA ILE A 286 -12.09 44.30 26.82
C ILE A 286 -13.04 44.19 25.63
N THR A 287 -14.11 43.41 25.81
CA THR A 287 -14.99 42.93 24.75
C THR A 287 -16.03 43.98 24.35
N TYR A 288 -15.89 44.52 23.14
CA TYR A 288 -17.02 45.02 22.35
C TYR A 288 -17.02 44.44 20.93
N GLN A 289 -16.54 43.20 20.75
CA GLN A 289 -16.67 42.49 19.47
C GLN A 289 -18.15 42.09 19.24
N THR A 290 -18.99 43.08 18.92
CA THR A 290 -20.38 42.87 18.51
C THR A 290 -20.52 42.86 16.97
N GLY A 291 -19.40 42.97 16.27
CA GLY A 291 -19.32 43.10 14.81
C GLY A 291 -18.91 41.80 14.12
N ARG A 292 -19.08 41.79 12.79
CA ARG A 292 -18.63 40.73 11.90
C ARG A 292 -17.16 40.93 11.55
N THR A 293 -16.42 39.85 11.27
CA THR A 293 -15.05 39.97 10.74
C THR A 293 -15.13 40.19 9.24
N ARG A 294 -14.57 41.29 8.74
CA ARG A 294 -14.52 41.63 7.32
C ARG A 294 -13.21 41.20 6.70
N ILE A 295 -13.29 40.69 5.48
CA ILE A 295 -12.17 40.26 4.66
C ILE A 295 -12.20 41.09 3.37
N GLY A 296 -11.08 41.71 3.04
CA GLY A 296 -10.89 42.47 1.80
C GLY A 296 -11.41 43.91 1.79
N THR A 297 -11.96 44.41 2.90
CA THR A 297 -12.48 45.79 2.99
C THR A 297 -12.36 46.40 4.37
N ASN A 298 -12.42 47.74 4.44
CA ASN A 298 -12.44 48.47 5.71
C ASN A 298 -13.86 48.68 6.24
N ASN A 299 -13.96 49.22 7.47
CA ASN A 299 -15.24 49.40 8.16
C ASN A 299 -16.20 50.38 7.47
N GLY A 300 -15.67 51.31 6.68
CA GLY A 300 -16.47 52.27 5.93
C GLY A 300 -16.88 51.81 4.53
N PHE A 301 -16.45 50.61 4.09
CA PHE A 301 -16.55 50.17 2.69
C PHE A 301 -15.97 51.19 1.69
N THR A 302 -14.93 51.91 2.09
CA THR A 302 -14.29 52.95 1.27
C THR A 302 -13.06 52.44 0.52
N THR A 303 -12.60 51.23 0.85
CA THR A 303 -11.44 50.58 0.22
C THR A 303 -11.69 49.10 0.04
N PHE A 304 -11.30 48.55 -1.11
CA PHE A 304 -11.31 47.12 -1.41
C PHE A 304 -9.91 46.73 -1.88
N ILE A 305 -9.43 45.55 -1.50
CA ILE A 305 -8.09 45.06 -1.87
C ILE A 305 -8.20 44.05 -3.02
N ALA A 306 -7.29 44.10 -3.99
CA ALA A 306 -7.10 43.02 -4.95
C ALA A 306 -6.14 41.96 -4.38
N GLU A 307 -6.68 40.80 -4.02
CA GLU A 307 -5.95 39.76 -3.30
C GLU A 307 -6.63 38.40 -3.45
N ASP A 308 -5.83 37.33 -3.50
CA ASP A 308 -6.31 35.96 -3.28
C ASP A 308 -5.98 35.56 -1.84
N ILE A 309 -6.99 35.18 -1.05
CA ILE A 309 -6.84 34.68 0.31
C ILE A 309 -7.18 33.19 0.33
N ASP A 310 -6.32 32.41 0.98
CA ASP A 310 -6.45 30.96 1.06
C ASP A 310 -6.16 30.48 2.50
N ASP A 311 -6.79 29.38 2.89
CA ASP A 311 -6.57 28.68 4.16
C ASP A 311 -6.64 29.60 5.41
N LEU A 312 -7.70 30.41 5.51
CA LEU A 312 -7.89 31.33 6.63
C LEU A 312 -8.35 30.56 7.89
N MET A 313 -7.51 30.59 8.93
CA MET A 313 -7.75 29.96 10.22
C MET A 313 -7.77 30.97 11.37
N LEU A 314 -8.71 30.77 12.29
CA LEU A 314 -8.86 31.52 13.52
C LEU A 314 -8.70 30.58 14.72
N PHE A 315 -7.94 31.01 15.73
CA PHE A 315 -7.69 30.24 16.95
C PHE A 315 -8.01 31.08 18.18
N ASN A 316 -8.66 30.50 19.19
CA ASN A 316 -8.84 31.11 20.51
C ASN A 316 -7.67 30.84 21.47
N GLU A 317 -6.53 30.36 20.92
CA GLU A 317 -5.29 30.09 21.62
C GLU A 317 -4.10 30.79 20.95
N ALA A 318 -3.00 30.92 21.70
CA ALA A 318 -1.74 31.43 21.18
C ALA A 318 -0.88 30.30 20.63
N LEU A 319 -0.72 30.25 19.30
CA LEU A 319 0.05 29.20 18.64
C LEU A 319 1.52 29.20 19.06
N THR A 320 2.10 28.01 19.10
CA THR A 320 3.52 27.74 19.28
C THR A 320 4.27 27.81 17.94
N LEU A 321 5.60 27.89 17.99
CA LEU A 321 6.43 27.88 16.79
C LEU A 321 6.28 26.57 15.98
N VAL A 322 6.09 25.43 16.66
CA VAL A 322 5.88 24.13 16.00
C VAL A 322 4.58 24.14 15.21
N GLU A 323 3.53 24.73 15.79
CA GLU A 323 2.22 24.85 15.13
C GLU A 323 2.26 25.81 13.94
N VAL A 324 2.99 26.92 14.04
CA VAL A 324 3.25 27.81 12.90
C VAL A 324 3.96 27.08 11.76
N ASP A 325 4.98 26.28 12.08
CA ASP A 325 5.71 25.46 11.09
C ASP A 325 4.82 24.40 10.44
N LEU A 326 3.89 23.80 11.20
CA LEU A 326 2.92 22.84 10.68
C LEU A 326 1.94 23.48 9.69
N LEU A 327 1.40 24.66 10.01
CA LEU A 327 0.51 25.43 9.14
C LEU A 327 1.21 25.94 7.87
N TYR A 328 2.52 26.19 7.93
CA TYR A 328 3.29 26.62 6.77
C TYR A 328 3.58 25.48 5.78
N LYS A 329 3.83 24.27 6.28
CA LYS A 329 4.25 23.12 5.45
C LYS A 329 3.11 22.38 4.79
N ASN A 330 1.93 22.40 5.39
CA ASN A 330 0.80 21.58 4.98
C ASN A 330 -0.43 22.45 4.73
N ALA A 331 -1.27 22.02 3.79
CA ALA A 331 -2.68 22.40 3.84
C ALA A 331 -3.23 21.78 5.13
N VAL A 332 -3.86 22.58 5.98
CA VAL A 332 -4.75 21.97 6.98
C VAL A 332 -5.98 21.62 6.20
N SER A 333 -6.19 20.34 5.89
CA SER A 333 -7.46 19.95 5.28
C SER A 333 -8.59 20.18 6.29
N SER A 334 -9.75 20.58 5.80
CA SER A 334 -11.07 20.29 6.41
C SER A 334 -11.01 18.95 7.14
N PRO A 335 -11.62 18.76 8.33
CA PRO A 335 -11.45 17.52 9.05
C PRO A 335 -11.88 16.44 8.07
N TYR A 336 -10.89 15.63 7.73
CA TYR A 336 -11.09 14.36 7.11
C TYR A 336 -12.21 13.71 7.92
N TYR A 337 -13.42 13.59 7.36
CA TYR A 337 -14.46 12.79 7.98
C TYR A 337 -14.08 11.33 7.73
N GLY A 338 -12.96 10.92 8.30
CA GLY A 338 -12.78 9.57 8.77
C GLY A 338 -13.23 9.52 10.20
N GLY A 339 -14.55 9.47 10.37
CA GLY A 339 -15.18 9.17 11.64
C GLY A 339 -15.61 7.72 11.65
N THR A 340 -15.41 7.05 12.78
CA THR A 340 -16.05 5.74 13.02
C THR A 340 -17.34 5.98 13.81
N PHE A 341 -18.49 5.97 13.14
CA PHE A 341 -19.79 5.91 13.83
C PHE A 341 -19.91 4.55 14.50
N THR A 342 -20.33 4.45 15.76
CA THR A 342 -20.59 3.16 16.42
C THR A 342 -22.01 3.15 16.98
N SER A 343 -22.79 2.13 16.65
CA SER A 343 -24.15 1.95 17.15
C SER A 343 -24.16 1.57 18.63
N GLU A 344 -25.29 1.82 19.28
CA GLU A 344 -25.63 1.10 20.50
C GLU A 344 -25.95 -0.37 20.18
N THR A 345 -26.18 -1.20 21.21
CA THR A 345 -26.58 -2.58 20.97
C THR A 345 -27.93 -2.60 20.26
N ILE A 346 -27.93 -3.01 18.99
CA ILE A 346 -29.12 -3.05 18.13
C ILE A 346 -29.90 -4.35 18.29
N TYR A 347 -29.24 -5.42 18.75
CA TYR A 347 -29.87 -6.72 18.98
C TYR A 347 -29.25 -7.45 20.17
N SER A 348 -30.09 -8.16 20.91
CA SER A 348 -29.69 -9.01 22.04
C SER A 348 -30.45 -10.32 21.96
N GLY A 349 -29.78 -11.41 21.60
CA GLY A 349 -30.41 -12.72 21.43
C GLY A 349 -29.50 -13.71 20.73
N PRO A 350 -30.00 -14.93 20.45
CA PRO A 350 -29.27 -15.86 19.61
C PRO A 350 -29.22 -15.30 18.18
N VAL A 351 -28.08 -15.47 17.52
CA VAL A 351 -27.85 -15.07 16.13
C VAL A 351 -27.35 -16.29 15.40
N TYR A 352 -28.12 -16.73 14.42
CA TYR A 352 -27.84 -17.88 13.56
C TYR A 352 -27.59 -17.45 12.09
N GLY A 353 -27.92 -16.20 11.74
CA GLY A 353 -27.54 -15.57 10.48
C GLY A 353 -27.47 -14.06 10.58
N LEU A 354 -26.59 -13.43 9.79
CA LEU A 354 -26.39 -11.98 9.78
C LEU A 354 -26.05 -11.52 8.36
N LEU A 355 -26.92 -10.69 7.77
CA LEU A 355 -26.70 -10.01 6.48
C LEU A 355 -26.56 -8.51 6.72
N VAL A 356 -25.53 -7.89 6.12
CA VAL A 356 -25.30 -6.44 6.22
C VAL A 356 -25.17 -5.83 4.81
N ASP A 357 -25.94 -4.80 4.54
CA ASP A 357 -25.90 -4.02 3.30
C ASP A 357 -26.01 -2.52 3.61
N TRP A 358 -25.57 -1.66 2.68
CA TRP A 358 -25.67 -0.20 2.83
C TRP A 358 -25.72 0.51 1.49
N SER A 359 -26.25 1.74 1.47
CA SER A 359 -26.25 2.65 0.31
C SER A 359 -25.37 3.86 0.60
N GLU A 360 -24.61 4.31 -0.40
CA GLU A 360 -23.70 5.44 -0.28
C GLU A 360 -23.51 6.18 -1.61
N SER A 361 -23.16 7.47 -1.55
CA SER A 361 -22.64 8.25 -2.67
C SER A 361 -21.14 8.50 -2.49
N GLY A 362 -20.30 7.72 -3.19
CA GLY A 362 -18.83 7.67 -3.04
C GLY A 362 -18.31 6.23 -3.19
N SER A 363 -17.06 5.95 -2.79
CA SER A 363 -16.51 4.58 -2.83
C SER A 363 -15.57 4.21 -1.68
N SER A 364 -15.71 4.80 -0.48
CA SER A 364 -14.78 4.51 0.63
C SER A 364 -15.42 4.46 2.04
N THR A 365 -16.46 3.63 2.22
CA THR A 365 -17.02 3.27 3.54
C THR A 365 -16.64 1.85 3.95
N PHE A 366 -16.19 1.69 5.21
CA PHE A 366 -15.94 0.41 5.87
C PHE A 366 -16.97 0.19 6.97
N VAL A 367 -17.60 -0.98 7.03
CA VAL A 367 -18.56 -1.33 8.07
C VAL A 367 -18.01 -2.50 8.87
N GLU A 368 -18.14 -2.44 10.20
CA GLU A 368 -17.69 -3.47 11.14
C GLU A 368 -18.84 -3.85 12.09
N ILE A 369 -18.91 -5.10 12.52
CA ILE A 369 -19.91 -5.61 13.47
C ILE A 369 -19.21 -6.13 14.73
N SER A 370 -19.85 -5.94 15.88
CA SER A 370 -19.46 -6.54 17.15
C SER A 370 -20.60 -7.41 17.68
N THR A 371 -20.29 -8.62 18.16
CA THR A 371 -21.27 -9.54 18.79
C THR A 371 -21.19 -9.54 20.32
N ASP A 372 -20.26 -8.79 20.89
CA ASP A 372 -19.92 -8.78 22.32
C ASP A 372 -20.01 -7.37 22.92
N ASN A 373 -20.95 -6.57 22.40
CA ASN A 373 -21.25 -5.22 22.88
C ASN A 373 -20.12 -4.20 22.64
N GLY A 374 -19.30 -4.42 21.61
CA GLY A 374 -18.26 -3.51 21.14
C GLY A 374 -16.87 -3.77 21.72
N LEU A 375 -16.64 -4.94 22.33
CA LEU A 375 -15.32 -5.32 22.84
C LEU A 375 -14.41 -5.80 21.71
N ASN A 376 -14.96 -6.54 20.76
CA ASN A 376 -14.30 -6.96 19.52
C ASN A 376 -15.14 -6.52 18.30
N TRP A 377 -14.46 -6.12 17.23
CA TRP A 377 -15.07 -5.60 15.99
C TRP A 377 -14.54 -6.39 14.79
N CYS A 378 -15.45 -6.78 13.90
CA CYS A 378 -15.19 -7.64 12.76
C CYS A 378 -15.59 -6.90 11.48
N ASN A 379 -14.69 -6.81 10.50
CA ASN A 379 -14.99 -6.14 9.23
C ASN A 379 -16.04 -6.91 8.44
N VAL A 380 -16.95 -6.16 7.80
CA VAL A 380 -18.03 -6.69 6.97
C VAL A 380 -17.82 -6.19 5.55
N ASN A 381 -17.99 -7.09 4.58
CA ASN A 381 -18.02 -6.71 3.17
C ASN A 381 -19.48 -6.49 2.73
N ARG A 382 -19.68 -5.53 1.83
CA ARG A 382 -21.01 -5.19 1.29
C ARG A 382 -21.62 -6.39 0.59
N ASN A 383 -22.87 -6.73 0.92
CA ASN A 383 -23.61 -7.86 0.33
C ASN A 383 -22.99 -9.25 0.54
N ILE A 384 -22.26 -9.46 1.64
CA ILE A 384 -21.71 -10.78 1.98
C ILE A 384 -22.39 -11.33 3.26
N ASN A 385 -22.95 -12.54 3.15
CA ASN A 385 -23.34 -13.36 4.30
C ASN A 385 -22.07 -13.72 5.08
N PHE A 386 -22.03 -13.39 6.35
CA PHE A 386 -20.81 -13.52 7.16
C PHE A 386 -20.27 -14.95 7.26
N ILE A 387 -19.04 -15.17 6.77
CA ILE A 387 -18.13 -16.25 7.17
C ILE A 387 -16.73 -15.64 7.36
N ASP A 388 -16.46 -15.09 8.54
CA ASP A 388 -15.10 -14.82 9.03
C ASP A 388 -14.85 -15.70 10.28
N PRO A 389 -13.81 -16.57 10.30
CA PRO A 389 -13.43 -17.38 11.46
C PRO A 389 -13.10 -16.60 12.74
N GLY A 390 -12.90 -15.27 12.67
CA GLY A 390 -12.47 -14.42 13.79
C GLY A 390 -13.58 -13.85 14.68
N CYS A 391 -14.87 -13.98 14.33
CA CYS A 391 -15.98 -13.36 15.06
C CYS A 391 -16.83 -14.40 15.83
N PRO A 392 -16.88 -14.39 17.18
CA PRO A 392 -17.63 -15.38 17.94
C PRO A 392 -19.15 -15.07 17.92
N PHE A 393 -19.93 -15.89 17.22
CA PHE A 393 -21.39 -15.93 17.37
C PHE A 393 -21.78 -16.90 18.49
N GLY A 394 -22.75 -16.53 19.32
CA GLY A 394 -23.19 -17.34 20.44
C GLY A 394 -24.65 -17.11 20.77
N ALA A 395 -25.23 -18.01 21.56
CA ALA A 395 -26.65 -18.00 21.92
C ALA A 395 -27.15 -16.74 22.66
N ASN A 396 -26.25 -15.80 22.98
CA ASN A 396 -26.55 -14.52 23.65
C ASN A 396 -25.68 -13.38 23.07
N ALA A 397 -25.73 -13.17 21.76
CA ALA A 397 -24.97 -12.10 21.10
C ALA A 397 -25.58 -10.72 21.42
N LEU A 398 -24.71 -9.71 21.56
CA LEU A 398 -25.05 -8.31 21.72
C LEU A 398 -24.50 -7.54 20.52
N ILE A 399 -25.33 -7.39 19.48
CA ILE A 399 -24.91 -6.85 18.19
C ILE A 399 -24.76 -5.33 18.26
N LYS A 400 -23.61 -4.83 17.81
CA LYS A 400 -23.38 -3.44 17.41
C LYS A 400 -22.79 -3.40 16.02
N TYR A 401 -22.90 -2.28 15.32
CA TYR A 401 -22.13 -2.00 14.12
C TYR A 401 -21.35 -0.71 14.28
N ARG A 402 -20.26 -0.56 13.54
CA ARG A 402 -19.57 0.70 13.39
C ARG A 402 -19.20 0.94 11.93
N VAL A 403 -19.21 2.20 11.50
CA VAL A 403 -18.99 2.60 10.12
C VAL A 403 -17.84 3.59 10.11
N THR A 404 -16.78 3.28 9.37
CA THR A 404 -15.61 4.13 9.17
C THR A 404 -15.58 4.66 7.75
N PHE A 405 -15.48 5.97 7.60
CA PHE A 405 -15.35 6.65 6.31
C PHE A 405 -13.86 6.89 6.03
N THR A 406 -13.40 6.83 4.77
CA THR A 406 -12.00 7.17 4.43
C THR A 406 -11.85 8.22 3.33
N ASP A 407 -12.95 8.81 2.89
CA ASP A 407 -13.04 9.96 1.99
C ASP A 407 -14.39 10.68 2.21
N ASN A 408 -14.75 11.64 1.34
CA ASN A 408 -16.03 12.34 1.40
C ASN A 408 -17.19 11.48 0.83
N THR A 409 -17.33 10.23 1.27
CA THR A 409 -18.48 9.37 0.95
C THR A 409 -19.66 9.70 1.88
N SER A 410 -20.85 9.91 1.31
CA SER A 410 -22.10 10.03 2.09
C SER A 410 -22.74 8.65 2.22
N LEU A 411 -23.08 8.20 3.44
CA LEU A 411 -23.84 6.97 3.66
C LEU A 411 -25.34 7.31 3.70
N ASP A 412 -26.12 6.79 2.76
CA ASP A 412 -27.55 7.04 2.67
C ASP A 412 -28.35 6.08 3.58
N SER A 413 -27.91 4.83 3.73
CA SER A 413 -28.55 3.86 4.65
C SER A 413 -27.63 2.69 4.98
N ILE A 414 -27.85 2.03 6.12
CA ILE A 414 -27.30 0.70 6.42
C ILE A 414 -28.44 -0.21 6.91
N THR A 415 -28.48 -1.43 6.38
CA THR A 415 -29.44 -2.48 6.67
C THR A 415 -28.73 -3.69 7.26
N ILE A 416 -29.16 -4.14 8.43
CA ILE A 416 -28.67 -5.33 9.12
C ILE A 416 -29.86 -6.27 9.32
N SER A 417 -29.81 -7.44 8.70
CA SER A 417 -30.82 -8.50 8.87
C SER A 417 -30.26 -9.61 9.73
N ILE A 418 -30.99 -9.97 10.79
CA ILE A 418 -30.60 -10.99 11.75
C ILE A 418 -31.57 -12.16 11.63
N ASP A 419 -31.02 -13.35 11.45
CA ASP A 419 -31.72 -14.61 11.59
C ASP A 419 -31.53 -15.15 13.02
N ASP A 420 -32.65 -15.32 13.71
CA ASP A 420 -32.75 -15.80 15.09
C ASP A 420 -33.32 -17.23 15.18
N THR A 421 -33.47 -17.92 14.04
CA THR A 421 -33.94 -19.30 13.96
C THR A 421 -32.78 -20.30 14.12
N PRO A 422 -32.88 -21.30 15.02
CA PRO A 422 -31.81 -22.28 15.19
C PRO A 422 -31.67 -23.17 13.95
N ALA A 423 -30.45 -23.25 13.42
CA ALA A 423 -30.12 -24.11 12.29
C ALA A 423 -30.63 -25.54 12.45
N ILE A 424 -31.27 -26.08 11.40
CA ILE A 424 -31.88 -27.42 11.40
C ILE A 424 -31.05 -28.38 10.56
N CYS A 425 -30.15 -29.09 11.24
CA CYS A 425 -29.29 -30.04 10.55
C CYS A 425 -30.05 -31.12 9.78
N GLY A 426 -29.72 -31.21 8.49
CA GLY A 426 -30.22 -32.17 7.51
C GLY A 426 -31.34 -31.63 6.64
N ASP A 427 -31.52 -30.31 6.55
CA ASP A 427 -32.56 -29.67 5.72
C ASP A 427 -32.07 -29.20 4.34
N GLY A 428 -30.77 -29.37 4.09
CA GLY A 428 -30.08 -29.06 2.84
C GLY A 428 -29.65 -27.60 2.70
N ILE A 429 -29.77 -26.80 3.76
CA ILE A 429 -29.38 -25.39 3.81
C ILE A 429 -28.28 -25.28 4.85
N ILE A 430 -27.15 -24.63 4.53
CA ILE A 430 -26.06 -24.50 5.53
C ILE A 430 -26.29 -23.23 6.34
N GLU A 431 -26.74 -23.39 7.58
CA GLU A 431 -27.06 -22.26 8.48
C GLU A 431 -26.11 -22.26 9.69
N LEU A 432 -25.60 -21.12 10.17
CA LEU A 432 -24.65 -21.17 11.32
C LEU A 432 -25.38 -21.71 12.58
N PRO A 433 -24.81 -22.67 13.33
CA PRO A 433 -23.40 -23.06 13.43
C PRO A 433 -22.96 -24.25 12.56
N GLU A 434 -23.76 -24.64 11.57
CA GLU A 434 -23.46 -25.74 10.67
C GLU A 434 -22.23 -25.43 9.83
N LYS A 435 -21.42 -26.47 9.61
CA LYS A 435 -20.26 -26.47 8.74
C LYS A 435 -20.56 -27.18 7.42
N CYS A 436 -21.66 -27.90 7.37
CA CYS A 436 -22.20 -28.60 6.23
C CYS A 436 -23.68 -28.89 6.52
N ASP A 437 -24.45 -29.16 5.48
CA ASP A 437 -25.79 -29.75 5.59
C ASP A 437 -26.04 -30.53 4.29
N ASP A 438 -25.87 -31.85 4.35
CA ASP A 438 -26.01 -32.75 3.20
C ASP A 438 -27.42 -33.31 3.05
N ASN A 439 -28.41 -32.55 3.54
CA ASN A 439 -29.84 -32.82 3.41
C ASN A 439 -30.25 -34.15 4.11
N ASN A 440 -29.50 -34.56 5.13
CA ASN A 440 -29.83 -35.64 6.06
C ASN A 440 -29.06 -35.49 7.39
N SER A 441 -29.27 -36.41 8.35
CA SER A 441 -28.62 -36.38 9.67
C SER A 441 -27.92 -37.71 10.01
N ASP A 442 -27.56 -38.49 9.00
CA ASP A 442 -26.77 -39.70 9.14
C ASP A 442 -25.32 -39.32 9.51
N ASN A 443 -24.51 -40.28 9.92
CA ASN A 443 -23.08 -40.06 10.14
C ASN A 443 -22.31 -41.01 9.22
N GLY A 444 -21.17 -40.60 8.70
CA GLY A 444 -20.25 -41.36 7.85
C GLY A 444 -20.26 -40.96 6.37
N ASP A 445 -21.07 -39.98 5.98
CA ASP A 445 -21.20 -39.42 4.63
C ASP A 445 -20.56 -38.03 4.48
N GLY A 446 -20.02 -37.49 5.57
CA GLY A 446 -19.17 -36.32 5.57
C GLY A 446 -19.77 -35.08 6.21
N CYS A 447 -21.08 -35.08 6.47
CA CYS A 447 -21.71 -34.15 7.39
C CYS A 447 -22.33 -34.93 8.56
N ASP A 448 -21.97 -34.60 9.80
CA ASP A 448 -22.45 -35.34 10.95
C ASP A 448 -23.87 -34.93 11.37
N SER A 449 -24.49 -35.70 12.26
CA SER A 449 -25.84 -35.44 12.77
C SER A 449 -26.03 -34.14 13.57
N VAL A 450 -24.96 -33.34 13.75
CA VAL A 450 -24.98 -31.98 14.31
C VAL A 450 -24.40 -30.96 13.31
N CYS A 451 -24.39 -31.34 12.04
CA CYS A 451 -24.00 -30.59 10.87
C CYS A 451 -22.60 -30.00 10.99
N GLN A 452 -21.70 -30.78 11.59
CA GLN A 452 -20.27 -30.55 11.53
C GLN A 452 -19.68 -31.45 10.45
N ILE A 453 -18.71 -30.91 9.72
CA ILE A 453 -17.97 -31.70 8.73
C ILE A 453 -17.27 -32.83 9.48
N GLU A 454 -17.55 -34.06 9.07
CA GLU A 454 -16.92 -35.23 9.68
C GLU A 454 -15.43 -35.24 9.41
N ASN A 455 -14.67 -35.77 10.37
CA ASN A 455 -13.22 -35.74 10.29
C ASN A 455 -12.73 -36.48 9.04
N GLY A 456 -11.99 -35.78 8.18
CA GLY A 456 -11.56 -36.30 6.88
C GLY A 456 -12.57 -36.11 5.75
N TYR A 457 -13.55 -35.21 5.89
CA TYR A 457 -14.46 -34.77 4.82
C TYR A 457 -14.30 -33.27 4.52
N GLN A 458 -14.64 -32.86 3.30
CA GLN A 458 -14.70 -31.49 2.80
C GLN A 458 -16.06 -31.38 2.12
N CYS A 459 -16.89 -30.53 2.68
CA CYS A 459 -18.22 -30.26 2.18
C CYS A 459 -18.21 -28.96 1.39
N SER A 460 -18.86 -28.96 0.23
CA SER A 460 -18.99 -27.78 -0.62
C SER A 460 -20.38 -27.73 -1.26
N GLY A 461 -20.86 -26.53 -1.55
CA GLY A 461 -22.20 -26.31 -2.09
C GLY A 461 -23.30 -26.32 -1.02
N GLU A 462 -24.52 -25.99 -1.43
CA GLU A 462 -25.72 -25.92 -0.60
C GLU A 462 -26.89 -26.50 -1.42
N PRO A 463 -27.38 -27.71 -1.10
CA PRO A 463 -26.95 -28.62 -0.04
C PRO A 463 -25.48 -29.05 -0.15
N SER A 464 -24.86 -29.32 0.99
CA SER A 464 -23.48 -29.80 1.06
C SER A 464 -23.30 -31.09 0.30
N ASN A 465 -22.43 -31.06 -0.69
CA ASN A 465 -21.83 -32.25 -1.24
C ASN A 465 -20.52 -32.52 -0.50
N CYS A 466 -20.56 -33.46 0.42
CA CYS A 466 -19.42 -33.86 1.23
C CYS A 466 -18.61 -34.95 0.54
N LEU A 467 -17.39 -34.59 0.16
CA LEU A 467 -16.40 -35.53 -0.35
C LEU A 467 -15.38 -35.76 0.75
N GLN A 468 -14.81 -36.95 0.83
CA GLN A 468 -13.73 -37.21 1.79
C GLN A 468 -12.58 -36.22 1.53
N SER A 469 -12.29 -35.34 2.48
CA SER A 469 -11.18 -34.41 2.42
C SER A 469 -9.91 -35.22 2.57
N VAL A 470 -9.16 -35.25 1.47
CA VAL A 470 -7.71 -35.24 1.59
C VAL A 470 -7.36 -33.89 2.24
N PRO A 471 -6.74 -33.86 3.43
CA PRO A 471 -6.55 -32.64 4.23
C PRO A 471 -6.03 -31.45 3.40
N SER A 472 -6.68 -30.29 3.51
CA SER A 472 -6.05 -29.02 3.13
C SER A 472 -4.76 -28.89 3.94
N ALA A 473 -3.62 -28.78 3.26
CA ALA A 473 -2.31 -28.85 3.89
C ALA A 473 -2.01 -27.60 4.76
N GLU A 474 -2.56 -27.52 5.97
CA GLU A 474 -1.73 -27.05 7.08
C GLU A 474 -0.47 -27.93 7.07
N PHE A 475 0.70 -27.28 7.06
CA PHE A 475 1.86 -27.85 6.40
C PHE A 475 2.24 -29.27 6.83
N GLN A 476 2.70 -30.05 5.85
CA GLN A 476 3.48 -31.25 6.12
C GLN A 476 4.96 -31.10 5.72
N GLY A 477 5.36 -29.94 5.21
CA GLY A 477 6.68 -29.71 4.63
C GLY A 477 7.11 -30.86 3.69
N ILE A 478 8.43 -31.05 3.55
CA ILE A 478 8.91 -32.42 3.42
C ILE A 478 8.69 -33.06 4.79
N ILE A 479 8.03 -34.22 4.83
CA ILE A 479 8.07 -35.06 6.02
C ILE A 479 9.53 -35.43 6.26
N THR A 480 10.16 -34.76 7.21
CA THR A 480 11.47 -35.13 7.76
C THR A 480 11.19 -35.82 9.09
N PRO A 481 10.84 -37.13 9.08
CA PRO A 481 10.21 -37.80 10.23
C PRO A 481 11.12 -37.93 11.47
N ASN A 482 12.34 -37.41 11.39
CA ASN A 482 13.40 -37.55 12.39
C ASN A 482 13.95 -36.21 12.87
N ILE A 483 13.26 -35.07 12.69
CA ILE A 483 13.71 -33.81 13.32
C ILE A 483 13.57 -33.93 14.85
N VAL A 484 14.70 -34.00 15.54
CA VAL A 484 14.76 -34.04 17.01
C VAL A 484 14.93 -32.64 17.61
N SER A 485 15.71 -31.78 16.94
CA SER A 485 16.00 -30.41 17.38
C SER A 485 16.52 -29.57 16.21
N ILE A 486 16.26 -28.26 16.24
CA ILE A 486 16.82 -27.27 15.32
C ILE A 486 17.81 -26.40 16.10
N ASN A 487 18.95 -26.08 15.50
CA ASN A 487 19.93 -25.13 16.04
C ASN A 487 20.12 -24.00 15.02
N PRO A 488 19.29 -22.93 15.09
CA PRO A 488 19.39 -21.77 14.20
C PRO A 488 20.73 -21.05 14.37
N GLN A 489 21.35 -20.61 13.27
CA GLN A 489 22.59 -19.83 13.29
C GLN A 489 22.47 -18.62 12.35
N ILE A 490 22.86 -17.43 12.84
CA ILE A 490 22.92 -16.21 12.03
C ILE A 490 24.38 -15.93 11.68
N THR A 491 24.68 -15.85 10.38
CA THR A 491 25.90 -15.20 9.88
C THR A 491 25.52 -13.81 9.40
N VAL A 492 26.26 -12.78 9.83
CA VAL A 492 26.03 -11.38 9.42
C VAL A 492 27.29 -10.79 8.82
N THR A 493 27.13 -9.99 7.76
CA THR A 493 28.26 -9.33 7.09
C THR A 493 29.02 -8.38 8.01
N ARG A 494 28.30 -7.59 8.82
CA ARG A 494 28.85 -6.59 9.76
C ARG A 494 27.92 -6.40 10.96
N VAL A 495 28.50 -6.25 12.15
CA VAL A 495 27.75 -6.00 13.39
C VAL A 495 27.73 -4.52 13.81
N SER A 496 28.48 -3.67 13.13
CA SER A 496 28.49 -2.23 13.41
C SER A 496 28.88 -1.36 12.20
N GLY A 497 28.37 -0.13 12.17
CA GLY A 497 28.71 0.88 11.16
C GLY A 497 28.00 2.21 11.38
N VAL A 498 27.99 3.07 10.36
CA VAL A 498 27.42 4.44 10.45
C VAL A 498 26.31 4.66 9.42
N THR A 499 25.34 5.52 9.73
CA THR A 499 24.14 5.73 8.90
C THR A 499 24.39 6.39 7.53
N PRO A 500 23.69 5.93 6.46
CA PRO A 500 22.98 4.65 6.36
C PRO A 500 23.91 3.44 6.48
N PHE A 501 23.47 2.39 7.18
CA PHE A 501 24.25 1.18 7.43
C PHE A 501 23.56 -0.06 6.86
N VAL A 502 24.28 -0.83 6.07
CA VAL A 502 23.75 -1.99 5.33
C VAL A 502 24.28 -3.29 5.93
N VAL A 503 23.39 -4.26 6.12
CA VAL A 503 23.73 -5.63 6.53
C VAL A 503 23.13 -6.64 5.56
N GLN A 504 23.83 -7.76 5.38
CA GLN A 504 23.29 -8.97 4.78
C GLN A 504 23.49 -10.12 5.77
N VAL A 505 22.51 -11.01 5.87
CA VAL A 505 22.46 -12.10 6.84
C VAL A 505 22.13 -13.41 6.14
N SER A 506 22.69 -14.51 6.66
CA SER A 506 22.47 -15.88 6.18
C SER A 506 22.24 -16.85 7.33
N ALA A 507 21.37 -17.82 7.09
CA ALA A 507 21.14 -18.97 7.95
C ALA A 507 21.95 -20.23 7.56
N MET A 508 22.97 -20.11 6.69
CA MET A 508 23.72 -21.24 6.08
C MET A 508 24.30 -22.27 7.07
N TYR A 509 24.59 -21.88 8.31
CA TYR A 509 25.12 -22.79 9.33
C TYR A 509 24.05 -23.38 10.26
N THR A 510 22.76 -23.15 9.96
CA THR A 510 21.66 -23.77 10.69
C THR A 510 21.75 -25.29 10.56
N THR A 511 21.69 -25.98 11.70
CA THR A 511 21.79 -27.45 11.77
C THR A 511 20.53 -28.05 12.39
N ALA A 512 20.22 -29.29 12.04
CA ALA A 512 19.13 -30.04 12.68
C ALA A 512 19.47 -31.53 12.76
N GLY A 513 19.09 -32.16 13.88
CA GLY A 513 19.23 -33.60 14.04
C GLY A 513 18.32 -34.34 13.07
N GLY A 514 18.86 -35.29 12.30
CA GLY A 514 18.08 -36.12 11.37
C GLY A 514 17.77 -35.49 10.01
N VAL A 515 18.29 -34.29 9.73
CA VAL A 515 18.10 -33.58 8.44
C VAL A 515 19.45 -33.24 7.83
N ALA A 516 19.65 -33.63 6.57
CA ALA A 516 20.91 -33.41 5.87
C ALA A 516 21.05 -32.00 5.28
N ARG A 517 19.92 -31.32 4.96
CA ARG A 517 19.93 -30.05 4.21
C ARG A 517 18.97 -28.99 4.82
N PRO A 518 19.17 -28.53 6.07
CA PRO A 518 18.30 -27.54 6.71
C PRO A 518 18.09 -26.27 5.88
N TYR A 519 19.14 -25.78 5.22
CA TYR A 519 19.11 -24.55 4.40
C TYR A 519 17.99 -24.56 3.34
N GLU A 520 17.75 -25.70 2.70
CA GLU A 520 16.75 -25.87 1.62
C GLU A 520 15.40 -26.37 2.14
N ASP A 521 15.43 -27.15 3.23
CA ASP A 521 14.28 -27.90 3.70
C ASP A 521 13.41 -27.13 4.70
N PHE A 522 13.92 -26.05 5.31
CA PHE A 522 13.22 -25.29 6.36
C PHE A 522 12.62 -23.97 5.88
N GLU A 523 11.74 -23.43 6.73
CA GLU A 523 11.18 -22.10 6.62
C GLU A 523 11.94 -21.15 7.55
N TYR A 524 12.16 -19.92 7.08
CA TYR A 524 12.95 -18.91 7.77
C TYR A 524 12.18 -17.58 7.74
N SER A 525 12.19 -16.85 8.85
CA SER A 525 11.72 -15.47 8.89
C SER A 525 12.67 -14.59 9.71
N TRP A 526 12.85 -13.36 9.25
CA TRP A 526 13.74 -12.38 9.88
C TRP A 526 12.96 -11.19 10.42
N ASP A 527 13.33 -10.76 11.63
CA ASP A 527 12.98 -9.45 12.20
C ASP A 527 14.28 -8.67 12.41
N PHE A 528 14.44 -7.49 11.80
CA PHE A 528 15.65 -6.67 11.95
C PHE A 528 15.64 -5.77 13.18
N GLY A 529 14.54 -5.75 13.95
CA GLY A 529 14.42 -5.00 15.20
C GLY A 529 14.31 -3.48 14.99
N ASP A 530 14.09 -3.01 13.77
CA ASP A 530 13.88 -1.60 13.45
C ASP A 530 12.39 -1.27 13.40
N SER A 531 11.80 -1.01 14.58
CA SER A 531 10.38 -0.62 14.71
C SER A 531 10.00 0.67 13.97
N SER A 532 10.99 1.48 13.59
CA SER A 532 10.80 2.71 12.79
C SER A 532 11.06 2.50 11.30
N GLY A 533 11.39 1.27 10.90
CA GLY A 533 11.71 0.90 9.54
C GLY A 533 10.52 1.06 8.62
N VAL A 534 10.67 1.90 7.59
CA VAL A 534 9.67 2.17 6.56
C VAL A 534 10.03 1.54 5.21
N GLU A 535 10.93 0.56 5.21
CA GLU A 535 11.36 -0.12 4.00
C GLU A 535 10.27 -1.09 3.52
N THR A 536 9.36 -0.60 2.68
CA THR A 536 8.23 -1.41 2.17
C THR A 536 8.41 -1.77 0.69
N PHE A 537 7.98 -2.97 0.32
CA PHE A 537 8.03 -3.49 -1.04
C PHE A 537 6.73 -4.20 -1.42
N THR A 538 6.37 -4.22 -2.69
CA THR A 538 5.22 -4.99 -3.16
C THR A 538 5.66 -6.43 -3.44
N HIS A 539 4.99 -7.39 -2.83
CA HIS A 539 5.25 -8.80 -3.08
C HIS A 539 4.64 -9.21 -4.43
N PRO A 540 5.41 -9.75 -5.38
CA PRO A 540 4.94 -9.88 -6.77
C PRO A 540 3.92 -10.98 -7.01
N VAL A 541 3.83 -11.98 -6.13
CA VAL A 541 2.82 -13.05 -6.27
C VAL A 541 1.51 -12.67 -5.58
N THR A 542 1.55 -11.87 -4.52
CA THR A 542 0.35 -11.55 -3.73
C THR A 542 -0.11 -10.12 -3.94
N GLU A 543 0.71 -9.29 -4.58
CA GLU A 543 0.54 -7.85 -4.76
C GLU A 543 0.40 -7.04 -3.45
N VAL A 544 0.68 -7.67 -2.31
CA VAL A 544 0.60 -7.04 -0.99
C VAL A 544 1.86 -6.23 -0.71
N LEU A 545 1.68 -5.03 -0.16
CA LEU A 545 2.78 -4.24 0.39
C LEU A 545 3.28 -4.89 1.69
N VAL A 546 4.56 -5.21 1.74
CA VAL A 546 5.22 -5.85 2.88
C VAL A 546 6.35 -5.00 3.44
N ASN A 547 6.60 -5.09 4.74
CA ASN A 547 7.68 -4.37 5.41
C ASN A 547 8.91 -5.27 5.54
N ALA A 548 10.04 -4.83 4.98
CA ALA A 548 11.28 -5.58 4.98
C ALA A 548 11.90 -5.81 6.36
N ASN A 549 11.50 -5.05 7.37
CA ASN A 549 11.93 -5.30 8.74
C ASN A 549 11.43 -6.67 9.25
N ILE A 550 10.22 -7.12 8.88
CA ILE A 550 9.58 -8.32 9.45
C ILE A 550 9.19 -9.40 8.43
N ASP A 551 9.16 -9.06 7.14
CA ASP A 551 8.60 -9.94 6.10
C ASP A 551 9.66 -10.67 5.25
N GLN A 552 10.94 -10.55 5.58
CA GLN A 552 11.97 -11.26 4.83
C GLN A 552 11.93 -12.76 5.12
N LYS A 553 11.51 -13.56 4.12
CA LYS A 553 11.37 -15.03 4.22
C LYS A 553 12.50 -15.77 3.50
N GLY A 554 12.96 -16.88 4.06
CA GLY A 554 14.04 -17.67 3.46
C GLY A 554 15.40 -17.40 4.09
N PRO A 555 16.40 -18.23 3.75
CA PRO A 555 17.63 -18.33 4.53
C PRO A 555 18.60 -17.15 4.33
N GLU A 556 18.38 -16.30 3.32
CA GLU A 556 19.15 -15.08 3.06
C GLU A 556 18.26 -13.84 3.23
N ALA A 557 18.81 -12.77 3.79
CA ALA A 557 18.12 -11.48 3.93
C ALA A 557 19.11 -10.30 3.97
N ALA A 558 18.63 -9.09 3.72
CA ALA A 558 19.43 -7.87 3.80
C ALA A 558 18.60 -6.70 4.32
N TYR A 559 19.22 -5.72 4.98
CA TYR A 559 18.49 -4.57 5.52
C TYR A 559 19.34 -3.31 5.58
N VAL A 560 18.68 -2.16 5.51
CA VAL A 560 19.29 -0.82 5.53
C VAL A 560 18.79 -0.06 6.76
N TYR A 561 19.67 0.14 7.75
CA TYR A 561 19.38 1.00 8.88
C TYR A 561 19.66 2.46 8.53
N ARG A 562 18.61 3.29 8.55
CA ARG A 562 18.72 4.73 8.26
C ARG A 562 18.98 5.58 9.49
N ASN A 563 18.60 5.08 10.66
CA ASN A 563 18.72 5.78 11.94
C ASN A 563 19.83 5.17 12.80
N PRO A 564 20.50 5.98 13.65
CA PRO A 564 21.42 5.44 14.64
C PRO A 564 20.64 4.73 15.75
N GLY A 565 21.19 3.65 16.28
CA GLY A 565 20.52 2.84 17.29
C GLY A 565 21.23 1.52 17.58
N ASN A 566 20.73 0.83 18.61
CA ASN A 566 21.09 -0.55 18.89
C ASN A 566 19.90 -1.42 18.47
N TYR A 567 20.14 -2.32 17.53
CA TYR A 567 19.13 -3.19 16.95
C TYR A 567 19.43 -4.65 17.27
N THR A 568 18.40 -5.49 17.27
CA THR A 568 18.53 -6.93 17.48
C THR A 568 17.86 -7.64 16.31
N ILE A 569 18.67 -8.25 15.45
CA ILE A 569 18.18 -9.11 14.38
C ILE A 569 17.76 -10.43 15.01
N THR A 570 16.54 -10.89 14.74
CA THR A 570 16.01 -12.18 15.19
C THR A 570 15.71 -13.05 13.99
N LEU A 571 16.25 -14.27 14.00
CA LEU A 571 15.94 -15.33 13.04
C LEU A 571 15.01 -16.34 13.70
N THR A 572 13.89 -16.63 13.04
CA THR A 572 13.00 -17.74 13.38
C THR A 572 13.09 -18.82 12.32
N VAL A 573 13.30 -20.07 12.74
CA VAL A 573 13.39 -21.24 11.85
C VAL A 573 12.28 -22.22 12.20
N LYS A 574 11.56 -22.70 11.18
CA LYS A 574 10.38 -23.56 11.33
C LYS A 574 10.46 -24.77 10.39
N ALA A 575 10.10 -25.96 10.90
CA ALA A 575 10.18 -27.23 10.15
C ALA A 575 9.14 -28.29 10.60
N TRP A 576 8.76 -29.24 9.73
CA TRP A 576 7.83 -30.34 10.04
C TRP A 576 8.58 -31.59 10.49
N ASN A 577 8.18 -32.22 11.59
CA ASN A 577 8.76 -33.50 12.00
C ASN A 577 7.92 -34.73 11.59
N GLY A 578 6.88 -34.56 10.78
CA GLY A 578 5.94 -35.63 10.42
C GLY A 578 4.63 -35.60 11.21
N ASN A 579 4.63 -35.03 12.41
CA ASN A 579 3.45 -34.94 13.28
C ASN A 579 3.11 -33.51 13.70
N ASN A 580 4.11 -32.65 13.92
CA ASN A 580 3.97 -31.28 14.38
C ASN A 580 5.09 -30.39 13.81
N PHE A 581 4.89 -29.07 13.87
CA PHE A 581 5.94 -28.10 13.62
C PHE A 581 6.90 -27.98 14.80
N ILE A 582 8.18 -27.82 14.50
CA ILE A 582 9.22 -27.39 15.45
C ILE A 582 9.63 -25.98 15.03
N THR A 583 9.70 -25.06 15.99
CA THR A 583 10.10 -23.66 15.77
C THR A 583 11.14 -23.26 16.79
N GLU A 584 12.24 -22.69 16.31
CA GLU A 584 13.35 -22.24 17.14
C GLU A 584 13.81 -20.84 16.69
N THR A 585 14.32 -20.05 17.64
CA THR A 585 14.73 -18.66 17.38
C THR A 585 16.16 -18.40 17.87
N THR A 586 16.88 -17.51 17.20
CA THR A 586 18.17 -16.98 17.65
C THR A 586 18.30 -15.50 17.28
N SER A 587 19.20 -14.76 17.92
CA SER A 587 19.33 -13.32 17.71
C SER A 587 20.79 -12.83 17.62
N GLN A 588 20.99 -11.72 16.92
CA GLN A 588 22.27 -11.04 16.72
C GLN A 588 22.12 -9.52 16.90
N ASN A 589 22.93 -8.93 17.79
CA ASN A 589 22.90 -7.48 18.04
C ASN A 589 23.70 -6.71 16.98
N ILE A 590 23.21 -5.53 16.61
CA ILE A 590 23.78 -4.59 15.64
C ILE A 590 23.86 -3.19 16.27
N VAL A 591 24.98 -2.49 16.04
CA VAL A 591 25.18 -1.11 16.53
C VAL A 591 25.34 -0.16 15.34
N VAL A 592 24.47 0.84 15.24
CA VAL A 592 24.48 1.83 14.18
C VAL A 592 24.74 3.21 14.76
N ASP A 593 25.86 3.80 14.38
CA ASP A 593 26.26 5.12 14.82
C ASP A 593 25.81 6.21 13.84
N LEU A 594 25.62 7.42 14.34
CA LEU A 594 25.36 8.58 13.48
C LEU A 594 26.63 8.91 12.68
N TRP A 595 26.47 9.20 11.39
CA TRP A 595 27.55 9.71 10.55
C TRP A 595 28.30 10.90 11.19
N GLN A 596 29.64 10.78 11.30
CA GLN A 596 30.54 11.82 11.86
C GLN A 596 31.54 12.41 10.85
N GLY A 597 31.49 11.99 9.59
CA GLY A 597 32.42 12.46 8.56
C GLY A 597 32.09 13.87 8.03
N ASP A 598 33.03 14.46 7.30
CA ASP A 598 32.86 15.80 6.73
C ASP A 598 31.78 15.79 5.64
N THR A 599 30.84 16.74 5.70
CA THR A 599 29.76 16.89 4.70
C THR A 599 29.94 18.17 3.88
N ARG A 600 29.74 18.11 2.57
CA ARG A 600 29.73 19.28 1.67
C ARG A 600 28.59 19.21 0.67
N TYR A 601 28.27 20.36 0.09
CA TYR A 601 27.10 20.55 -0.76
C TYR A 601 27.47 20.99 -2.18
N LEU A 602 26.71 20.50 -3.16
CA LEU A 602 26.75 20.89 -4.57
C LEU A 602 25.37 21.36 -5.01
N ASP A 603 25.31 22.55 -5.59
CA ASP A 603 24.15 23.13 -6.26
C ASP A 603 24.63 23.82 -7.54
N PRO A 604 24.43 23.23 -8.74
CA PRO A 604 24.88 23.83 -10.00
C PRO A 604 24.24 25.19 -10.30
N THR A 605 23.18 25.57 -9.57
CA THR A 605 22.51 26.86 -9.71
C THR A 605 23.06 27.93 -8.77
N ASN A 606 23.98 27.59 -7.85
CA ASN A 606 24.53 28.55 -6.90
C ASN A 606 25.40 29.62 -7.61
N THR A 607 25.07 30.89 -7.37
CA THR A 607 25.79 32.06 -7.88
C THR A 607 26.55 32.83 -6.79
N GLY A 608 26.41 32.43 -5.52
CA GLY A 608 27.04 33.05 -4.36
C GLY A 608 28.45 32.52 -4.04
N VAL A 609 28.79 32.52 -2.75
CA VAL A 609 30.05 31.94 -2.24
C VAL A 609 30.03 30.42 -2.42
N GLN A 610 31.17 29.85 -2.81
CA GLN A 610 31.29 28.44 -3.23
C GLN A 610 32.41 27.73 -2.46
N ASP A 611 32.20 27.53 -1.16
CA ASP A 611 33.12 26.77 -0.29
C ASP A 611 32.62 25.36 0.05
N GLY A 612 31.37 25.05 -0.32
CA GLY A 612 30.70 23.77 -0.11
C GLY A 612 30.30 23.50 1.34
N LEU A 613 30.55 24.40 2.29
CA LEU A 613 30.39 24.14 3.73
C LEU A 613 28.94 24.05 4.20
N THR A 614 28.05 24.78 3.53
CA THR A 614 26.62 24.85 3.83
C THR A 614 25.81 24.74 2.54
N GLU A 615 24.51 24.52 2.65
CA GLU A 615 23.60 24.54 1.48
C GLU A 615 23.65 25.89 0.75
N GLY A 616 23.69 27.01 1.48
CA GLY A 616 23.79 28.37 0.92
C GLY A 616 25.16 28.73 0.34
N THR A 617 26.20 27.92 0.61
CA THR A 617 27.56 28.10 0.08
C THR A 617 28.03 26.93 -0.76
N ALA A 618 27.10 26.13 -1.28
CA ALA A 618 27.37 24.94 -2.08
C ALA A 618 28.30 25.24 -3.27
N TRP A 619 29.13 24.28 -3.67
CA TRP A 619 29.83 24.41 -4.95
C TRP A 619 28.84 24.42 -6.11
N ASN A 620 29.18 25.09 -7.21
CA ASN A 620 28.30 25.17 -8.38
C ASN A 620 28.77 24.34 -9.57
N ASN A 621 29.86 23.58 -9.42
CA ASN A 621 30.40 22.79 -10.50
C ASN A 621 30.92 21.45 -9.96
N TRP A 622 30.75 20.41 -10.78
CA TRP A 622 31.15 19.06 -10.43
C TRP A 622 32.65 18.95 -10.12
N TYR A 623 33.50 19.70 -10.84
CA TYR A 623 34.95 19.56 -10.73
C TYR A 623 35.48 19.89 -9.34
N GLU A 624 35.05 21.00 -8.73
CA GLU A 624 35.45 21.35 -7.36
C GLU A 624 34.91 20.34 -6.34
N ALA A 625 33.60 20.05 -6.42
CA ALA A 625 32.93 19.12 -5.53
C ALA A 625 33.56 17.72 -5.54
N LYS A 626 33.81 17.16 -6.73
CA LYS A 626 34.44 15.84 -6.88
C LYS A 626 35.89 15.84 -6.42
N SER A 627 36.64 16.93 -6.62
CA SER A 627 38.06 17.01 -6.24
C SER A 627 38.23 17.00 -4.72
N TRP A 628 37.32 17.68 -4.00
CA TRP A 628 37.23 17.52 -2.56
C TRP A 628 36.72 16.12 -2.18
N PHE A 629 35.63 15.63 -2.77
CA PHE A 629 35.02 14.36 -2.36
C PHE A 629 36.01 13.18 -2.40
N ILE A 630 36.81 13.06 -3.46
CA ILE A 630 37.78 11.95 -3.60
C ILE A 630 39.10 12.18 -2.85
N GLY A 631 39.28 13.37 -2.25
CA GLY A 631 40.54 13.79 -1.64
C GLY A 631 40.81 13.26 -0.23
N GLY A 632 39.84 12.59 0.42
CA GLY A 632 39.99 12.08 1.79
C GLY A 632 38.92 11.09 2.19
N ASP A 633 39.18 10.35 3.28
CA ASP A 633 38.25 9.37 3.85
C ASP A 633 37.10 10.04 4.61
N ASN A 634 36.00 9.30 4.80
CA ASN A 634 34.82 9.72 5.57
C ASN A 634 34.23 11.05 5.07
N ARG A 635 34.06 11.19 3.76
CA ARG A 635 33.50 12.38 3.12
C ARG A 635 32.12 12.09 2.56
N LYS A 636 31.21 13.03 2.81
CA LYS A 636 29.83 13.03 2.31
C LYS A 636 29.62 14.21 1.38
N LEU A 637 29.27 13.95 0.12
CA LEU A 637 28.87 14.98 -0.85
C LEU A 637 27.37 14.86 -1.09
N LEU A 638 26.64 15.95 -0.87
CA LEU A 638 25.20 16.04 -1.10
C LEU A 638 24.91 16.99 -2.27
N ILE A 639 24.06 16.55 -3.19
CA ILE A 639 23.67 17.29 -4.40
C ILE A 639 22.24 17.78 -4.26
N LYS A 640 21.97 19.04 -4.61
CA LYS A 640 20.63 19.62 -4.46
C LYS A 640 19.61 18.91 -5.34
N ARG A 641 18.50 18.48 -4.74
CA ARG A 641 17.33 17.94 -5.47
C ARG A 641 16.78 18.94 -6.49
N GLY A 642 16.18 18.42 -7.55
CA GLY A 642 15.67 19.18 -8.69
C GLY A 642 16.74 19.68 -9.67
N THR A 643 18.02 19.34 -9.46
CA THR A 643 19.12 19.83 -10.31
C THR A 643 19.64 18.78 -11.28
N ILE A 644 20.19 19.25 -12.40
CA ILE A 644 20.95 18.44 -13.35
C ILE A 644 22.41 18.87 -13.25
N VAL A 645 23.30 17.91 -13.00
CA VAL A 645 24.74 18.13 -12.94
C VAL A 645 25.40 17.42 -14.11
N ASP A 646 25.95 18.22 -15.01
CA ASP A 646 26.80 17.72 -16.08
C ASP A 646 28.12 17.23 -15.49
N VAL A 647 28.36 15.93 -15.64
CA VAL A 647 29.62 15.31 -15.26
C VAL A 647 30.54 15.36 -16.45
N THR A 648 31.62 16.14 -16.28
CA THR A 648 32.62 16.46 -17.31
C THR A 648 33.92 15.68 -17.17
N HIS A 649 34.10 14.96 -16.05
CA HIS A 649 35.30 14.18 -15.75
C HIS A 649 34.95 12.85 -15.05
N PRO A 650 35.68 11.75 -15.32
CA PRO A 650 35.46 10.50 -14.62
C PRO A 650 35.92 10.66 -13.16
N THR A 651 35.18 10.07 -12.23
CA THR A 651 35.41 10.25 -10.79
C THR A 651 35.90 8.94 -10.19
N GLU A 652 37.15 8.92 -9.73
CA GLU A 652 37.78 7.76 -9.10
C GLU A 652 37.70 7.90 -7.57
N ILE A 653 36.81 7.13 -6.94
CA ILE A 653 36.71 7.01 -5.48
C ILE A 653 37.78 6.02 -5.02
N ILE A 654 38.74 6.53 -4.27
CA ILE A 654 39.92 5.79 -3.78
C ILE A 654 40.06 5.86 -2.25
N LYS A 655 38.99 6.26 -1.57
CA LYS A 655 38.92 6.55 -0.13
C LYS A 655 37.75 5.83 0.50
N SER A 656 37.89 5.46 1.77
CA SER A 656 36.87 4.71 2.52
C SER A 656 35.85 5.64 3.16
N GLY A 657 34.67 5.10 3.49
CA GLY A 657 33.58 5.86 4.09
C GLY A 657 33.06 6.96 3.15
N SER A 658 33.08 6.76 1.83
CA SER A 658 32.57 7.77 0.90
C SER A 658 31.04 7.70 0.82
N ARG A 659 30.36 8.84 0.98
CA ARG A 659 28.90 8.95 0.87
C ARG A 659 28.53 9.95 -0.21
N LEU A 660 27.81 9.53 -1.24
CA LEU A 660 27.25 10.42 -2.26
C LEU A 660 25.73 10.38 -2.14
N GLY A 661 25.08 11.54 -2.05
CA GLY A 661 23.61 11.60 -1.97
C GLY A 661 23.02 12.94 -2.35
N ALA A 662 21.77 13.17 -1.95
CA ALA A 662 21.06 14.40 -2.24
C ALA A 662 20.62 15.16 -0.97
N TYR A 663 20.27 16.44 -1.13
CA TYR A 663 19.65 17.27 -0.09
C TYR A 663 18.58 18.18 -0.67
N GLY A 664 17.77 18.80 0.18
CA GLY A 664 16.66 19.66 -0.21
C GLY A 664 15.38 18.87 -0.53
N SER A 665 14.45 19.50 -1.26
CA SER A 665 13.16 18.92 -1.65
C SER A 665 13.03 18.81 -3.17
N GLY A 666 12.05 18.02 -3.64
CA GLY A 666 11.79 17.78 -5.06
C GLY A 666 12.47 16.53 -5.63
N GLU A 667 12.54 16.45 -6.95
CA GLU A 667 13.06 15.29 -7.68
C GLU A 667 14.53 14.98 -7.36
N ARG A 668 14.92 13.70 -7.51
CA ARG A 668 16.31 13.29 -7.34
C ARG A 668 17.24 14.08 -8.28
N PRO A 669 18.42 14.51 -7.83
CA PRO A 669 19.39 15.15 -8.71
C PRO A 669 19.83 14.18 -9.82
N VAL A 670 19.94 14.72 -11.04
CA VAL A 670 20.37 13.96 -12.21
C VAL A 670 21.85 14.22 -12.46
N LEU A 671 22.67 13.18 -12.30
CA LEU A 671 24.04 13.19 -12.78
C LEU A 671 24.07 12.71 -14.24
N LYS A 672 24.39 13.62 -15.15
CA LYS A 672 24.34 13.37 -16.60
C LYS A 672 25.74 13.32 -17.21
N ILE A 673 26.05 12.27 -17.97
CA ILE A 673 27.29 12.22 -18.75
C ILE A 673 27.22 13.23 -19.90
N VAL A 674 28.23 14.09 -20.04
CA VAL A 674 28.35 14.96 -21.23
C VAL A 674 29.05 14.22 -22.38
N PRO A 675 28.72 14.52 -23.66
CA PRO A 675 29.29 13.83 -24.82
C PRO A 675 30.82 13.90 -24.93
N GLU A 676 31.50 14.89 -24.35
CA GLU A 676 32.97 15.05 -24.47
C GLU A 676 33.77 14.02 -23.64
N LEU A 677 33.13 13.42 -22.63
CA LEU A 677 33.67 12.29 -21.86
C LEU A 677 33.69 10.99 -22.67
N ALA A 678 32.84 10.91 -23.70
CA ALA A 678 32.68 9.76 -24.60
C ALA A 678 33.99 9.25 -25.20
N GLU A 679 34.97 10.14 -25.38
CA GLU A 679 36.17 9.87 -26.14
C GLU A 679 37.37 9.43 -25.25
N ARG A 680 37.30 9.59 -23.92
CA ARG A 680 38.50 9.51 -23.07
C ARG A 680 38.52 8.39 -22.03
N LYS A 681 37.39 8.04 -21.41
CA LYS A 681 37.25 6.88 -20.49
C LYS A 681 35.76 6.52 -20.39
N ASN A 682 35.40 5.29 -20.72
CA ASN A 682 34.01 4.82 -20.76
C ASN A 682 33.32 4.66 -19.38
N ILE A 683 33.75 5.36 -18.31
CA ILE A 683 33.26 5.14 -16.94
C ILE A 683 32.98 6.46 -16.21
N PHE A 684 31.79 6.62 -15.61
CA PHE A 684 31.37 7.82 -14.85
C PHE A 684 31.94 7.85 -13.43
N LEU A 685 31.60 6.85 -12.61
CA LEU A 685 32.11 6.64 -11.26
C LEU A 685 32.90 5.34 -11.23
N ARG A 686 34.10 5.39 -10.67
CA ARG A 686 34.95 4.23 -10.49
C ARG A 686 35.39 4.13 -9.05
N LEU A 687 35.12 3.02 -8.38
CA LEU A 687 35.79 2.68 -7.14
C LEU A 687 37.07 1.93 -7.51
N TRP A 688 38.21 2.51 -7.18
CA TRP A 688 39.53 2.02 -7.59
C TRP A 688 40.44 1.85 -6.39
N VAL A 689 41.20 0.76 -6.38
CA VAL A 689 42.13 0.47 -5.30
C VAL A 689 43.44 -0.07 -5.86
N ASN A 690 44.58 0.42 -5.36
CA ASN A 690 45.89 -0.12 -5.72
C ASN A 690 46.25 -1.32 -4.82
N THR A 691 47.39 -1.96 -5.09
CA THR A 691 47.82 -3.26 -4.54
C THR A 691 47.93 -3.38 -3.02
N SER A 692 47.71 -2.31 -2.26
CA SER A 692 47.81 -2.28 -0.79
C SER A 692 46.76 -1.40 -0.11
N ASP A 693 45.86 -0.80 -0.89
CA ASP A 693 44.89 0.15 -0.37
C ASP A 693 43.60 -0.59 0.04
N ILE A 694 42.80 0.05 0.89
CA ILE A 694 41.47 -0.42 1.30
C ILE A 694 40.46 0.68 0.94
N VAL A 695 39.47 0.32 0.15
CA VAL A 695 38.29 1.15 -0.13
C VAL A 695 37.07 0.41 0.34
N GLN A 696 36.47 0.89 1.42
CA GLN A 696 35.30 0.25 2.01
C GLN A 696 34.25 1.24 2.52
N ASP A 697 33.04 0.72 2.78
CA ASP A 697 31.90 1.49 3.33
C ASP A 697 31.47 2.65 2.41
N THR A 698 31.41 2.40 1.10
CA THR A 698 30.92 3.39 0.14
C THR A 698 29.40 3.27 0.01
N ILE A 699 28.67 4.36 0.23
CA ILE A 699 27.23 4.44 -0.06
C ILE A 699 27.00 5.50 -1.12
N ILE A 700 26.29 5.13 -2.16
CA ILE A 700 25.72 6.04 -3.15
C ILE A 700 24.22 5.93 -3.01
N GLN A 701 23.52 7.04 -2.82
CA GLN A 701 22.07 6.99 -2.63
C GLN A 701 21.33 8.15 -3.26
N ASP A 702 20.06 7.93 -3.62
CA ASP A 702 19.15 9.02 -3.96
C ASP A 702 19.60 9.86 -5.19
N ILE A 703 20.28 9.22 -6.14
CA ILE A 703 20.78 9.85 -7.38
C ILE A 703 20.14 9.22 -8.61
N VAL A 704 19.82 10.05 -9.61
CA VAL A 704 19.54 9.58 -10.97
C VAL A 704 20.83 9.66 -11.79
N PHE A 705 21.33 8.52 -12.23
CA PHE A 705 22.43 8.42 -13.17
C PHE A 705 21.92 8.31 -14.60
N ASN A 706 22.26 9.29 -15.43
CA ASN A 706 21.89 9.32 -16.84
C ASN A 706 23.11 9.13 -17.73
N GLY A 707 23.17 7.98 -18.41
CA GLY A 707 24.26 7.63 -19.33
C GLY A 707 24.33 8.51 -20.58
N ASN A 708 23.24 9.19 -20.94
CA ASN A 708 23.12 10.12 -22.07
C ASN A 708 23.63 9.54 -23.41
N SER A 709 23.42 8.25 -23.66
CA SER A 709 24.18 7.52 -24.68
C SER A 709 23.76 7.75 -26.14
N GLN A 710 22.49 8.04 -26.46
CA GLN A 710 21.97 8.23 -27.84
C GLN A 710 22.68 7.35 -28.92
N ASP A 711 22.86 6.05 -28.66
CA ASP A 711 23.51 5.04 -29.52
C ASP A 711 25.05 5.10 -29.67
N VAL A 712 25.76 5.88 -28.85
CA VAL A 712 27.22 5.98 -28.89
C VAL A 712 27.86 5.08 -27.81
N LYS A 713 28.79 4.20 -28.25
CA LYS A 713 29.75 3.32 -27.52
C LYS A 713 29.56 3.08 -26.00
N SER A 714 29.55 1.80 -25.61
CA SER A 714 29.50 1.23 -24.24
C SER A 714 30.05 2.13 -23.11
N TYR A 715 29.17 2.73 -22.31
CA TYR A 715 29.54 3.36 -21.04
C TYR A 715 29.28 2.42 -19.86
N GLN A 716 29.93 2.73 -18.74
CA GLN A 716 29.59 2.17 -17.44
C GLN A 716 29.36 3.33 -16.48
N VAL A 717 28.19 3.39 -15.86
CA VAL A 717 27.90 4.47 -14.92
C VAL A 717 28.72 4.26 -13.64
N ILE A 718 28.69 3.06 -13.08
CA ILE A 718 29.47 2.74 -11.88
C ILE A 718 30.32 1.51 -12.16
N LYS A 719 31.59 1.55 -11.77
CA LYS A 719 32.49 0.40 -11.86
C LYS A 719 33.36 0.24 -10.61
N THR A 720 33.50 -0.97 -10.09
CA THR A 720 34.56 -1.32 -9.13
C THR A 720 35.69 -2.05 -9.84
N GLN A 721 36.94 -1.77 -9.46
CA GLN A 721 38.11 -2.41 -10.09
C GLN A 721 39.36 -2.37 -9.20
N LEU A 722 40.01 -3.53 -9.02
CA LEU A 722 41.38 -3.62 -8.50
C LEU A 722 42.41 -3.17 -9.56
N GLY A 723 43.43 -2.43 -9.14
CA GLY A 723 44.57 -2.07 -9.98
C GLY A 723 45.36 -3.29 -10.48
N THR A 724 46.21 -3.07 -11.49
CA THR A 724 46.88 -4.12 -12.31
C THR A 724 47.75 -5.14 -11.57
N ASN A 725 47.95 -4.98 -10.25
CA ASN A 725 48.83 -5.80 -9.43
C ASN A 725 48.12 -6.52 -8.25
N GLY A 726 46.79 -6.46 -8.14
CA GLY A 726 45.95 -7.52 -7.53
C GLY A 726 46.03 -7.82 -6.02
N GLY A 727 46.21 -6.82 -5.14
CA GLY A 727 46.31 -7.05 -3.67
C GLY A 727 45.49 -6.13 -2.75
N GLY A 728 44.73 -5.16 -3.30
CA GLY A 728 43.90 -4.25 -2.51
C GLY A 728 42.56 -4.86 -2.10
N ILE A 729 41.87 -4.23 -1.13
CA ILE A 729 40.55 -4.65 -0.65
C ILE A 729 39.52 -3.63 -1.12
N LEU A 730 38.45 -4.12 -1.74
CA LEU A 730 37.28 -3.32 -2.08
C LEU A 730 36.03 -3.99 -1.52
N SER A 731 35.43 -3.40 -0.48
CA SER A 731 34.30 -4.04 0.19
C SER A 731 33.21 -3.11 0.72
N ASP A 732 32.02 -3.63 1.00
CA ASP A 732 30.94 -2.87 1.62
C ASP A 732 30.53 -1.65 0.78
N ASN A 733 30.24 -1.87 -0.50
CA ASN A 733 29.88 -0.81 -1.43
C ASN A 733 28.44 -1.01 -1.89
N TYR A 734 27.59 -0.03 -1.63
CA TYR A 734 26.15 -0.17 -1.85
C TYR A 734 25.56 1.04 -2.57
N VAL A 735 24.55 0.76 -3.38
CA VAL A 735 23.73 1.78 -4.04
C VAL A 735 22.30 1.66 -3.51
N LEU A 736 21.72 2.76 -3.03
CA LEU A 736 20.42 2.78 -2.37
C LEU A 736 19.48 3.79 -3.06
N ASP A 737 18.19 3.48 -3.21
CA ASP A 737 17.15 4.44 -3.63
C ASP A 737 17.50 5.25 -4.89
N SER A 738 18.23 4.64 -5.83
CA SER A 738 18.84 5.31 -6.97
C SER A 738 18.25 4.83 -8.29
N LYS A 739 18.58 5.50 -9.38
CA LYS A 739 18.04 5.18 -10.70
C LYS A 739 19.10 5.30 -11.78
N PHE A 740 19.19 4.31 -12.66
CA PHE A 740 20.07 4.30 -13.82
C PHE A 740 19.23 4.37 -15.09
N ILE A 741 19.56 5.29 -16.01
CA ILE A 741 18.77 5.54 -17.22
C ILE A 741 19.66 5.70 -18.45
N ASN A 742 19.23 5.16 -19.60
CA ASN A 742 19.64 5.54 -20.95
C ASN A 742 21.16 5.40 -21.20
N ASP A 743 21.62 4.16 -21.32
CA ASP A 743 23.02 3.80 -21.63
C ASP A 743 23.10 3.04 -22.97
N GLY A 744 24.23 3.12 -23.66
CA GLY A 744 24.49 2.41 -24.92
C GLY A 744 24.82 0.93 -24.65
N PRO A 745 25.54 0.23 -25.54
CA PRO A 745 25.78 -1.23 -25.45
C PRO A 745 26.78 -1.64 -24.34
N GLY A 746 26.62 -1.16 -23.10
CA GLY A 746 27.57 -1.24 -21.98
C GLY A 746 26.98 -1.84 -20.69
N THR A 747 27.70 -1.71 -19.57
CA THR A 747 27.24 -2.20 -18.25
C THR A 747 26.80 -1.02 -17.39
N LEU A 748 25.53 -0.91 -17.01
CA LEU A 748 25.07 0.21 -16.16
C LEU A 748 25.83 0.24 -14.83
N ALA A 749 25.96 -0.90 -14.15
CA ALA A 749 26.75 -1.03 -12.92
C ALA A 749 27.65 -2.29 -12.91
N GLY A 750 28.96 -2.10 -12.94
CA GLY A 750 29.98 -3.17 -12.93
C GLY A 750 30.68 -3.32 -11.58
N MET A 751 30.23 -4.23 -10.73
CA MET A 751 30.85 -4.56 -9.44
C MET A 751 31.90 -5.67 -9.56
N ASN A 752 32.96 -5.41 -10.32
CA ASN A 752 34.07 -6.35 -10.48
C ASN A 752 35.06 -6.27 -9.32
N THR A 753 35.57 -7.42 -8.89
CA THR A 753 36.54 -7.57 -7.80
C THR A 753 36.13 -6.97 -6.45
N ALA A 754 34.81 -6.84 -6.21
CA ALA A 754 34.23 -6.29 -4.98
C ALA A 754 33.76 -7.41 -4.04
N ASN A 755 33.96 -7.23 -2.73
CA ASN A 755 33.49 -8.15 -1.68
C ASN A 755 32.37 -7.48 -0.88
N ARG A 756 31.19 -8.08 -0.72
CA ARG A 756 30.03 -7.45 -0.04
C ARG A 756 29.57 -6.19 -0.78
N ALA A 757 28.60 -6.39 -1.65
CA ALA A 757 28.14 -5.40 -2.60
C ALA A 757 26.64 -5.54 -2.82
N GLY A 758 25.93 -4.46 -3.15
CA GLY A 758 24.53 -4.61 -3.47
C GLY A 758 23.78 -3.35 -3.81
N PHE A 759 22.53 -3.56 -4.19
CA PHE A 759 21.59 -2.55 -4.64
C PHE A 759 20.31 -2.67 -3.81
N TRP A 760 19.84 -1.57 -3.24
CA TRP A 760 18.60 -1.47 -2.49
C TRP A 760 17.66 -0.50 -3.18
N ASN A 761 16.43 -0.90 -3.46
CA ASN A 761 15.38 -0.06 -4.04
C ASN A 761 15.88 0.78 -5.24
N THR A 762 16.53 0.11 -6.19
CA THR A 762 17.26 0.79 -7.28
C THR A 762 16.71 0.40 -8.64
N ASP A 763 16.37 1.41 -9.44
CA ASP A 763 15.79 1.23 -10.77
C ASP A 763 16.86 1.21 -11.87
N PHE A 764 16.66 0.34 -12.86
CA PHE A 764 17.45 0.23 -14.08
C PHE A 764 16.51 0.34 -15.28
N ILE A 765 16.56 1.48 -15.98
CA ILE A 765 15.61 1.82 -17.05
C ILE A 765 16.33 2.00 -18.38
N ARG A 766 15.86 1.32 -19.43
CA ARG A 766 16.41 1.39 -20.79
C ARG A 766 17.91 1.08 -20.82
N GLY A 767 18.30 -0.08 -20.31
CA GLY A 767 19.61 -0.65 -20.65
C GLY A 767 19.60 -1.08 -22.12
N ASP A 768 20.42 -0.47 -22.97
CA ASP A 768 20.47 -0.75 -24.41
C ASP A 768 21.53 -1.80 -24.81
N ASN A 769 21.38 -2.24 -26.06
CA ASN A 769 21.77 -3.46 -26.77
C ASN A 769 23.26 -3.80 -26.90
N GLY A 770 23.84 -4.37 -25.88
CA GLY A 770 25.10 -5.12 -26.01
C GLY A 770 25.79 -5.47 -24.70
N GLY A 771 25.15 -5.26 -23.55
CA GLY A 771 25.77 -5.43 -22.24
C GLY A 771 24.80 -5.81 -21.11
N GLN A 772 25.32 -5.90 -19.90
CA GLN A 772 24.60 -6.36 -18.70
C GLN A 772 24.15 -5.16 -17.87
N SER A 773 22.91 -5.09 -17.36
CA SER A 773 22.56 -3.95 -16.48
C SER A 773 23.42 -3.96 -15.21
N ILE A 774 23.58 -5.13 -14.59
CA ILE A 774 24.52 -5.34 -13.48
C ILE A 774 25.47 -6.47 -13.83
N HIS A 775 26.78 -6.20 -13.77
CA HIS A 775 27.83 -7.23 -13.80
C HIS A 775 28.54 -7.24 -12.46
N ALA A 776 28.44 -8.31 -11.69
CA ALA A 776 29.17 -8.45 -10.43
C ALA A 776 30.13 -9.65 -10.49
N SER A 777 31.40 -9.45 -10.13
CA SER A 777 32.37 -10.56 -10.03
C SER A 777 33.37 -10.35 -8.91
N GLY A 778 33.90 -11.40 -8.27
CA GLY A 778 34.78 -11.24 -7.09
C GLY A 778 35.47 -12.52 -6.61
N ASN A 779 36.31 -12.39 -5.57
CA ASN A 779 36.99 -13.49 -4.88
C ASN A 779 36.34 -13.71 -3.49
N GLU A 780 35.01 -13.86 -3.42
CA GLU A 780 34.19 -14.12 -2.20
C GLU A 780 33.59 -12.87 -1.49
N GLN A 781 32.25 -12.82 -1.29
CA GLN A 781 31.59 -13.32 -0.06
C GLN A 781 30.06 -13.07 -0.06
N TRP A 782 29.55 -11.91 -0.51
CA TRP A 782 28.11 -11.60 -0.50
C TRP A 782 27.69 -10.59 -1.57
N PHE A 783 26.56 -10.82 -2.22
CA PHE A 783 25.93 -9.87 -3.14
C PHE A 783 24.41 -9.82 -2.91
N PHE A 784 23.79 -8.65 -3.02
CA PHE A 784 22.33 -8.55 -3.02
C PHE A 784 21.77 -7.53 -4.00
N VAL A 785 20.55 -7.80 -4.47
CA VAL A 785 19.65 -6.82 -5.08
C VAL A 785 18.30 -6.98 -4.40
N VAL A 786 17.84 -5.95 -3.70
CA VAL A 786 16.55 -5.95 -3.00
C VAL A 786 15.75 -4.74 -3.46
N GLY A 787 14.54 -4.94 -3.98
CA GLY A 787 13.72 -3.85 -4.51
C GLY A 787 14.13 -3.37 -5.89
N GLY A 788 13.27 -2.52 -6.47
CA GLY A 788 13.53 -1.76 -7.70
C GLY A 788 13.07 -2.43 -8.98
N ASN A 789 13.15 -1.67 -10.07
CA ASN A 789 12.59 -2.04 -11.38
C ASN A 789 13.70 -2.26 -12.43
N PHE A 790 13.56 -3.30 -13.25
CA PHE A 790 14.44 -3.60 -14.38
C PHE A 790 13.65 -3.53 -15.69
N LEU A 791 13.67 -2.37 -16.34
CA LEU A 791 12.89 -2.11 -17.56
C LEU A 791 13.79 -2.11 -18.80
N GLY A 792 13.43 -2.92 -19.81
CA GLY A 792 14.16 -3.08 -21.06
C GLY A 792 14.16 -1.86 -22.00
N GLY A 793 14.95 -1.97 -23.08
CA GLY A 793 15.09 -0.94 -24.14
C GLY A 793 14.17 -1.15 -25.36
N ASN A 794 14.34 -0.31 -26.38
CA ASN A 794 13.40 -0.07 -27.51
C ASN A 794 13.30 -1.21 -28.56
N GLY A 795 13.67 -2.44 -28.21
CA GLY A 795 13.54 -3.60 -29.08
C GLY A 795 14.58 -3.74 -30.19
N HIS A 796 15.87 -3.88 -29.83
CA HIS A 796 16.85 -4.45 -30.76
C HIS A 796 17.31 -5.86 -30.31
N ARG A 797 17.75 -6.65 -31.30
CA ARG A 797 17.91 -8.12 -31.23
C ARG A 797 19.23 -8.61 -30.61
N ILE A 798 19.80 -7.96 -29.60
CA ILE A 798 21.10 -8.37 -29.02
C ILE A 798 20.94 -9.19 -27.73
N LEU A 799 21.82 -10.19 -27.56
CA LEU A 799 21.82 -11.17 -26.46
C LEU A 799 22.32 -10.53 -25.15
N ASP A 800 21.43 -9.98 -24.34
CA ASP A 800 21.83 -9.29 -23.09
C ASP A 800 21.25 -9.94 -21.83
N HIS A 801 21.96 -9.80 -20.71
CA HIS A 801 21.56 -10.30 -19.38
C HIS A 801 21.28 -9.14 -18.43
N TYR A 802 20.17 -9.17 -17.69
CA TYR A 802 19.87 -8.09 -16.76
C TYR A 802 20.88 -7.98 -15.62
N ILE A 803 21.09 -9.07 -14.92
CA ILE A 803 22.04 -9.16 -13.83
C ILE A 803 22.91 -10.36 -14.13
N TYR A 804 24.20 -10.25 -13.85
CA TYR A 804 25.20 -11.29 -14.08
C TYR A 804 26.19 -11.32 -12.90
N PRO A 805 25.88 -12.09 -11.85
CA PRO A 805 26.79 -12.29 -10.74
C PRO A 805 27.63 -13.54 -11.02
N SER A 806 28.96 -13.41 -10.91
CA SER A 806 29.93 -14.46 -11.20
C SER A 806 30.99 -14.55 -10.10
N GLY A 807 31.03 -15.68 -9.39
CA GLY A 807 32.00 -15.90 -8.30
C GLY A 807 31.62 -15.20 -7.00
N MET A 808 30.34 -15.31 -6.63
CA MET A 808 29.77 -14.84 -5.36
C MET A 808 29.28 -16.04 -4.54
N ASP A 809 29.57 -16.05 -3.24
CA ASP A 809 29.23 -17.17 -2.33
C ASP A 809 27.79 -17.11 -1.84
N ASN A 810 27.35 -15.95 -1.35
CA ASN A 810 25.99 -15.73 -0.87
C ASN A 810 25.32 -14.68 -1.74
N VAL A 811 24.18 -15.01 -2.35
CA VAL A 811 23.48 -14.11 -3.24
C VAL A 811 22.00 -14.03 -2.91
N LEU A 812 21.50 -12.80 -2.76
CA LEU A 812 20.09 -12.50 -2.51
C LEU A 812 19.52 -11.63 -3.64
N PHE A 813 18.45 -12.10 -4.26
CA PHE A 813 17.58 -11.32 -5.13
C PHE A 813 16.20 -11.28 -4.51
N ARG A 814 15.68 -10.09 -4.19
CA ARG A 814 14.38 -9.98 -3.54
C ARG A 814 13.54 -8.77 -3.93
N TRP A 815 12.22 -8.95 -4.06
CA TRP A 815 11.25 -7.89 -4.42
C TRP A 815 11.64 -7.10 -5.67
N ILE A 816 11.95 -7.81 -6.75
CA ILE A 816 12.43 -7.20 -8.00
C ILE A 816 11.36 -7.32 -9.06
N GLU A 817 11.04 -6.22 -9.75
CA GLU A 817 10.17 -6.22 -10.91
C GLU A 817 10.99 -6.13 -12.20
N PHE A 818 10.80 -7.06 -13.14
CA PHE A 818 11.36 -6.99 -14.49
C PHE A 818 10.27 -6.71 -15.49
N GLY A 819 10.41 -5.62 -16.25
CA GLY A 819 9.48 -5.26 -17.31
C GLY A 819 9.86 -5.78 -18.69
N VAL A 820 8.98 -5.48 -19.66
CA VAL A 820 9.10 -5.88 -21.07
C VAL A 820 10.46 -5.53 -21.69
N SER A 821 11.06 -6.48 -22.42
CA SER A 821 12.40 -6.33 -23.01
C SER A 821 12.74 -7.35 -24.08
N GLU A 822 13.61 -6.96 -25.03
CA GLU A 822 14.23 -7.91 -25.97
C GLU A 822 15.44 -8.67 -25.39
N SER A 823 15.79 -8.44 -24.12
CA SER A 823 16.84 -9.17 -23.41
C SER A 823 16.55 -10.67 -23.33
N LEU A 824 17.62 -11.46 -23.29
CA LEU A 824 17.52 -12.90 -23.16
C LEU A 824 16.88 -13.31 -21.83
N ASN A 825 17.36 -12.78 -20.69
CA ASN A 825 16.95 -13.22 -19.34
C ASN A 825 17.74 -12.51 -18.22
N PHE A 826 17.28 -12.67 -16.97
CA PHE A 826 18.15 -12.57 -15.80
C PHE A 826 19.13 -13.76 -15.80
N CYS A 827 20.45 -13.51 -15.86
CA CYS A 827 21.43 -14.56 -16.07
C CYS A 827 22.36 -14.77 -14.88
N ILE A 828 22.49 -16.02 -14.45
CA ILE A 828 23.46 -16.38 -13.44
C ILE A 828 24.53 -17.28 -14.05
N ASN A 829 25.80 -16.89 -13.88
CA ASN A 829 26.93 -17.67 -14.40
C ASN A 829 27.94 -17.98 -13.30
N ASN A 830 28.46 -19.21 -13.34
CA ASN A 830 29.51 -19.65 -12.44
C ASN A 830 30.87 -19.67 -13.15
N ASN A 831 31.79 -18.84 -12.68
CA ASN A 831 33.19 -18.84 -13.12
C ASN A 831 34.18 -19.10 -11.96
N ALA A 832 33.70 -19.54 -10.79
CA ALA A 832 34.52 -19.66 -9.60
C ALA A 832 35.05 -21.09 -9.38
N LYS A 833 36.12 -21.17 -8.57
CA LYS A 833 36.98 -22.35 -8.39
C LYS A 833 36.68 -23.17 -7.14
N SER A 834 35.78 -22.71 -6.25
CA SER A 834 35.33 -23.40 -5.03
C SER A 834 33.93 -24.01 -5.20
N ILE A 835 33.48 -24.83 -4.24
CA ILE A 835 32.39 -25.82 -4.40
C ILE A 835 31.10 -25.45 -3.61
N GLU A 836 31.06 -24.37 -2.82
CA GLU A 836 29.89 -24.02 -2.01
C GLU A 836 29.37 -22.60 -2.32
N TYR A 837 28.15 -22.52 -2.87
CA TYR A 837 27.45 -21.26 -3.17
C TYR A 837 25.98 -21.36 -2.71
N TYR A 838 25.46 -20.31 -2.07
CA TYR A 838 24.11 -20.14 -1.52
C TYR A 838 23.39 -18.99 -2.21
N TRP A 839 22.29 -19.31 -2.90
CA TRP A 839 21.56 -18.36 -3.73
C TRP A 839 20.08 -18.38 -3.40
N LEU A 840 19.50 -17.21 -3.21
CA LEU A 840 18.08 -17.00 -3.00
C LEU A 840 17.54 -15.99 -4.00
N ILE A 841 16.51 -16.41 -4.74
CA ILE A 841 15.62 -15.55 -5.51
C ILE A 841 14.27 -15.62 -4.83
N ASP A 842 13.76 -14.50 -4.33
CA ASP A 842 12.58 -14.44 -3.47
C ASP A 842 11.73 -13.23 -3.78
N GLY A 843 10.48 -13.40 -4.24
CA GLY A 843 9.68 -12.24 -4.60
C GLY A 843 10.22 -11.54 -5.84
N VAL A 844 10.51 -12.26 -6.91
CA VAL A 844 10.81 -11.65 -8.22
C VAL A 844 9.60 -11.75 -9.13
N ASP A 845 9.25 -10.65 -9.79
CA ASP A 845 8.32 -10.62 -10.92
C ASP A 845 9.11 -10.52 -12.23
N CYS A 846 9.07 -11.56 -13.08
CA CYS A 846 9.83 -11.61 -14.32
C CYS A 846 8.95 -11.81 -15.55
N TYR A 847 8.80 -10.77 -16.38
CA TYR A 847 7.93 -10.83 -17.57
C TYR A 847 8.47 -10.14 -18.82
N GLY A 848 7.90 -10.52 -19.98
CA GLY A 848 8.08 -9.82 -21.24
C GLY A 848 9.47 -9.93 -21.90
N THR A 849 10.31 -10.86 -21.43
CA THR A 849 11.68 -11.14 -21.92
C THR A 849 11.71 -12.28 -22.95
N SER A 850 12.87 -12.60 -23.56
CA SER A 850 13.02 -13.81 -24.39
C SER A 850 12.83 -15.11 -23.57
N ASN A 851 13.44 -15.15 -22.38
CA ASN A 851 13.30 -16.17 -21.34
C ASN A 851 13.24 -15.48 -19.97
N GLY A 852 12.64 -16.12 -18.96
CA GLY A 852 12.63 -15.61 -17.59
C GLY A 852 14.01 -15.68 -16.92
N LEU A 853 14.21 -16.62 -15.99
CA LEU A 853 15.50 -16.80 -15.32
C LEU A 853 16.34 -17.85 -16.04
N ASP A 854 17.62 -17.54 -16.26
CA ASP A 854 18.57 -18.41 -16.96
C ASP A 854 19.85 -18.58 -16.16
N TRP A 855 20.30 -19.82 -16.06
CA TRP A 855 21.49 -20.18 -15.31
C TRP A 855 22.40 -21.01 -16.20
N GLY A 856 23.57 -20.51 -16.52
CA GLY A 856 24.42 -21.18 -17.49
C GLY A 856 25.88 -20.94 -17.23
N VAL A 857 26.68 -21.99 -17.33
CA VAL A 857 28.12 -21.81 -17.50
C VAL A 857 28.42 -21.56 -18.97
N ALA A 858 29.24 -20.55 -19.27
CA ALA A 858 29.70 -20.28 -20.62
C ALA A 858 30.31 -21.57 -21.23
N ALA A 859 29.94 -21.90 -22.46
CA ALA A 859 30.38 -23.12 -23.16
C ALA A 859 31.92 -23.30 -23.21
N SER A 860 32.67 -22.23 -22.95
CA SER A 860 34.14 -22.19 -22.87
C SER A 860 34.74 -22.57 -21.51
N ASN A 861 33.96 -22.82 -20.44
CA ASN A 861 34.50 -23.19 -19.14
C ASN A 861 34.97 -24.67 -19.13
N PRO A 862 36.29 -24.92 -19.01
CA PRO A 862 36.85 -26.27 -19.11
C PRO A 862 36.62 -27.11 -17.84
N ASN A 863 36.09 -26.55 -16.75
CA ASN A 863 35.84 -27.29 -15.53
C ASN A 863 34.41 -27.89 -15.53
N PRO A 864 34.25 -29.22 -15.72
CA PRO A 864 32.94 -29.88 -15.66
C PRO A 864 32.32 -29.88 -14.25
N ASP A 865 33.10 -29.55 -13.22
CA ASP A 865 32.68 -29.55 -11.81
C ASP A 865 32.26 -28.18 -11.28
N SER A 866 32.31 -27.12 -12.09
CA SER A 866 31.79 -25.80 -11.71
C SER A 866 30.26 -25.87 -11.67
N LYS A 867 29.73 -26.07 -10.46
CA LYS A 867 28.30 -26.24 -10.19
C LYS A 867 27.81 -25.22 -9.17
N PHE A 868 26.58 -24.77 -9.32
CA PHE A 868 25.86 -24.12 -8.21
C PHE A 868 25.47 -25.19 -7.20
N ASP A 869 25.79 -24.98 -5.92
CA ASP A 869 25.52 -26.01 -4.91
C ASP A 869 24.09 -25.92 -4.36
N HIS A 870 23.70 -24.80 -3.75
CA HIS A 870 22.37 -24.57 -3.17
C HIS A 870 21.68 -23.37 -3.81
N PHE A 871 20.51 -23.59 -4.42
CA PHE A 871 19.76 -22.55 -5.11
C PHE A 871 18.27 -22.64 -4.78
N ILE A 872 17.69 -21.54 -4.33
CA ILE A 872 16.26 -21.46 -4.00
C ILE A 872 15.63 -20.36 -4.86
N VAL A 873 14.56 -20.70 -5.58
CA VAL A 873 13.62 -19.74 -6.15
C VAL A 873 12.32 -19.90 -5.39
N GLN A 874 11.86 -18.80 -4.80
CA GLN A 874 10.63 -18.81 -4.03
C GLN A 874 9.79 -17.56 -4.24
N ASN A 875 8.49 -17.67 -3.96
CA ASN A 875 7.58 -16.53 -3.90
C ASN A 875 7.63 -15.64 -5.16
N SER A 876 7.98 -16.20 -6.32
CA SER A 876 8.26 -15.43 -7.54
C SER A 876 7.20 -15.66 -8.59
N ALA A 877 6.83 -14.60 -9.31
CA ALA A 877 6.00 -14.64 -10.50
C ALA A 877 6.92 -14.63 -11.73
N ILE A 878 6.85 -15.67 -12.55
CA ILE A 878 7.69 -15.79 -13.75
C ILE A 878 6.75 -16.05 -14.91
N HIS A 879 6.60 -15.08 -15.80
CA HIS A 879 5.56 -15.17 -16.81
C HIS A 879 5.90 -14.50 -18.14
N ASP A 880 5.00 -14.70 -19.12
CA ASP A 880 4.98 -14.00 -20.41
C ASP A 880 6.30 -13.91 -21.19
N SER A 881 7.10 -14.98 -21.15
CA SER A 881 8.39 -15.01 -21.84
C SER A 881 8.30 -15.55 -23.27
N GLY A 882 9.08 -14.95 -24.18
CA GLY A 882 9.32 -15.41 -25.54
C GLY A 882 8.48 -14.77 -26.64
N TYR A 883 7.65 -13.79 -26.31
CA TYR A 883 6.75 -13.12 -27.28
C TYR A 883 7.42 -12.09 -28.18
N ILE A 884 8.64 -11.68 -27.85
CA ILE A 884 9.48 -10.88 -28.73
C ILE A 884 9.85 -11.67 -30.00
N GLU A 885 10.24 -10.96 -31.07
CA GLU A 885 10.59 -11.57 -32.35
C GLU A 885 11.82 -12.50 -32.20
N ASN A 886 11.67 -13.79 -32.51
CA ASN A 886 12.67 -14.86 -32.27
C ASN A 886 12.92 -15.24 -30.79
N GLY A 887 12.06 -14.81 -29.87
CA GLY A 887 12.14 -15.20 -28.46
C GLY A 887 12.03 -16.71 -28.25
N GLN A 888 12.82 -17.24 -27.31
CA GLN A 888 12.90 -18.68 -27.01
C GLN A 888 11.70 -19.17 -26.21
N GLY A 889 11.30 -18.46 -25.16
CA GLY A 889 10.08 -18.72 -24.39
C GLY A 889 10.22 -19.72 -23.24
N TYR A 890 11.36 -19.75 -22.57
CA TYR A 890 11.53 -20.52 -21.32
C TYR A 890 11.25 -19.65 -20.10
N GLY A 891 10.44 -20.11 -19.14
CA GLY A 891 10.30 -19.44 -17.84
C GLY A 891 11.58 -19.55 -17.01
N LEU A 892 11.98 -20.78 -16.71
CA LEU A 892 13.28 -21.11 -16.13
C LEU A 892 14.11 -21.93 -17.11
N MET A 893 15.37 -21.58 -17.27
CA MET A 893 16.32 -22.43 -17.98
C MET A 893 17.67 -22.50 -17.29
N GLY A 894 18.38 -23.62 -17.46
CA GLY A 894 19.78 -23.63 -17.05
C GLY A 894 20.50 -24.96 -17.05
N ASN A 895 21.77 -24.94 -16.64
CA ASN A 895 22.64 -26.10 -16.53
C ASN A 895 23.62 -26.03 -15.35
N ARG A 896 24.29 -27.16 -15.06
CA ARG A 896 25.33 -27.27 -14.01
C ARG A 896 24.90 -26.76 -12.62
N ILE A 897 23.69 -27.10 -12.22
CA ILE A 897 23.19 -26.91 -10.85
C ILE A 897 23.19 -28.28 -10.17
N LYS A 898 23.64 -28.32 -8.91
CA LYS A 898 23.64 -29.50 -8.07
C LYS A 898 22.33 -29.63 -7.30
N ARG A 899 21.86 -28.57 -6.63
CA ARG A 899 20.54 -28.56 -5.97
C ARG A 899 19.77 -27.31 -6.32
N LEU A 900 18.50 -27.52 -6.69
CA LEU A 900 17.55 -26.47 -7.01
C LEU A 900 16.24 -26.75 -6.28
N THR A 901 15.80 -25.78 -5.49
CA THR A 901 14.48 -25.77 -4.87
C THR A 901 13.62 -24.68 -5.49
N LEU A 902 12.47 -25.06 -6.03
CA LEU A 902 11.43 -24.15 -6.48
C LEU A 902 10.26 -24.27 -5.50
N ARG A 903 9.85 -23.19 -4.85
CA ARG A 903 8.70 -23.21 -3.95
C ARG A 903 7.83 -21.98 -4.01
N ASP A 904 6.52 -22.12 -3.84
CA ASP A 904 5.63 -20.96 -3.69
C ASP A 904 5.69 -20.00 -4.89
N ASN A 905 6.02 -20.50 -6.08
CA ASN A 905 6.14 -19.69 -7.29
C ASN A 905 4.92 -19.85 -8.20
N VAL A 906 4.66 -18.84 -9.02
CA VAL A 906 3.64 -18.86 -10.07
C VAL A 906 4.30 -18.75 -11.43
N PHE A 907 3.94 -19.64 -12.35
CA PHE A 907 4.45 -19.65 -13.72
C PHE A 907 3.31 -19.66 -14.74
N TYR A 908 3.34 -18.75 -15.71
CA TYR A 908 2.30 -18.69 -16.76
C TYR A 908 2.74 -17.98 -18.04
N GLY A 909 1.98 -18.15 -19.12
CA GLY A 909 2.18 -17.35 -20.33
C GLY A 909 3.51 -17.58 -21.06
N HIS A 910 4.30 -18.62 -20.79
CA HIS A 910 5.54 -18.85 -21.54
C HIS A 910 5.28 -19.49 -22.91
N LYS A 911 5.95 -19.00 -23.95
CA LYS A 911 5.81 -19.50 -25.33
C LYS A 911 6.26 -20.95 -25.52
N TYR A 912 7.21 -21.48 -24.72
CA TYR A 912 7.80 -22.80 -24.98
C TYR A 912 7.82 -23.77 -23.78
N ARG A 913 8.43 -23.43 -22.63
CA ARG A 913 8.37 -24.29 -21.41
C ARG A 913 8.40 -23.46 -20.13
N GLN A 914 7.81 -24.00 -19.07
CA GLN A 914 7.85 -23.42 -17.73
C GLN A 914 9.25 -23.62 -17.11
N VAL A 915 9.75 -24.85 -17.11
CA VAL A 915 11.06 -25.21 -16.51
C VAL A 915 11.90 -26.07 -17.45
N ASN A 916 13.15 -25.68 -17.72
CA ASN A 916 14.06 -26.37 -18.64
C ASN A 916 15.50 -26.45 -18.10
N ILE A 917 15.80 -27.45 -17.26
CA ILE A 917 17.10 -27.56 -16.57
C ILE A 917 17.88 -28.80 -17.03
N SER A 918 19.09 -28.60 -17.55
CA SER A 918 19.94 -29.66 -18.10
C SER A 918 21.25 -29.82 -17.30
N SER A 919 21.26 -30.64 -16.24
CA SER A 919 22.45 -30.86 -15.38
C SER A 919 22.60 -32.31 -14.94
N SER A 920 23.70 -32.99 -15.25
CA SER A 920 23.85 -34.43 -14.98
C SER A 920 23.83 -34.85 -13.50
N THR A 921 23.89 -33.91 -12.55
CA THR A 921 23.87 -34.19 -11.10
C THR A 921 22.84 -33.35 -10.34
N LEU A 922 21.77 -32.94 -11.01
CA LEU A 922 20.72 -32.15 -10.37
C LEU A 922 19.92 -33.00 -9.38
N GLU A 923 19.70 -32.42 -8.21
CA GLU A 923 18.59 -32.75 -7.33
C GLU A 923 17.60 -31.58 -7.41
N LEU A 924 16.46 -31.83 -8.03
CA LEU A 924 15.40 -30.84 -8.22
C LEU A 924 14.27 -31.13 -7.24
N LYS A 925 13.93 -30.12 -6.45
CA LYS A 925 12.79 -30.14 -5.54
C LYS A 925 11.83 -29.04 -5.92
N MET A 926 10.56 -29.37 -6.12
CA MET A 926 9.52 -28.42 -6.45
C MET A 926 8.33 -28.66 -5.53
N TYR A 927 7.90 -27.64 -4.80
CA TYR A 927 6.71 -27.76 -3.99
C TYR A 927 5.88 -26.50 -3.86
N ARG A 928 4.55 -26.63 -3.84
CA ARG A 928 3.61 -25.49 -3.79
C ARG A 928 3.82 -24.47 -4.90
N ASN A 929 4.22 -24.93 -6.08
CA ASN A 929 4.28 -24.07 -7.26
C ASN A 929 3.00 -24.24 -8.07
N ASN A 930 2.57 -23.15 -8.68
CA ASN A 930 1.42 -23.11 -9.57
C ASN A 930 1.89 -22.92 -11.01
N PHE A 931 1.60 -23.89 -11.86
CA PHE A 931 1.95 -23.86 -13.28
C PHE A 931 0.69 -23.74 -14.12
N TYR A 932 0.50 -22.59 -14.77
CA TYR A 932 -0.56 -22.38 -15.75
C TYR A 932 0.03 -22.44 -17.17
N ILE A 933 -0.44 -23.39 -17.96
CA ILE A 933 0.15 -23.69 -19.26
C ILE A 933 -0.92 -23.55 -20.34
N ASP A 934 -0.98 -22.39 -20.97
CA ASP A 934 -1.91 -22.04 -22.04
C ASP A 934 -1.29 -22.20 -23.44
N LYS A 935 0.00 -21.87 -23.56
CA LYS A 935 0.71 -21.78 -24.85
C LYS A 935 1.99 -22.61 -24.91
N ALA A 936 2.53 -23.02 -23.76
CA ALA A 936 3.82 -23.72 -23.73
C ALA A 936 3.69 -25.12 -24.36
N GLN A 937 4.75 -25.57 -25.06
CA GLN A 937 4.72 -26.87 -25.72
C GLN A 937 4.88 -28.05 -24.77
N LEU A 938 5.61 -27.88 -23.66
CA LEU A 938 5.79 -28.88 -22.60
C LEU A 938 5.98 -28.17 -21.24
N PRO A 939 5.49 -28.74 -20.13
CA PRO A 939 5.61 -28.16 -18.80
C PRO A 939 7.07 -28.06 -18.34
N ILE A 940 7.72 -29.21 -18.19
CA ILE A 940 9.02 -29.35 -17.53
C ILE A 940 9.92 -30.24 -18.40
N ARG A 941 11.20 -29.88 -18.52
CA ARG A 941 12.24 -30.72 -19.12
C ARG A 941 13.46 -30.80 -18.22
N PHE A 942 13.98 -32.01 -18.04
CA PHE A 942 15.17 -32.27 -17.23
C PHE A 942 16.08 -33.36 -17.83
N SER A 943 17.31 -33.52 -17.31
CA SER A 943 18.30 -34.48 -17.83
C SER A 943 18.14 -35.89 -17.23
N PRO A 944 18.41 -36.96 -18.00
CA PRO A 944 18.39 -38.33 -17.47
C PRO A 944 19.42 -38.52 -16.32
N ASN A 945 19.04 -39.24 -15.26
CA ASN A 945 19.79 -39.51 -14.00
C ASN A 945 19.72 -38.46 -12.86
N GLN A 946 18.68 -37.63 -12.81
CA GLN A 946 18.51 -36.61 -11.75
C GLN A 946 17.51 -37.05 -10.68
N LYS A 947 17.73 -36.62 -9.42
CA LYS A 947 16.75 -36.79 -8.33
C LYS A 947 15.64 -35.75 -8.53
N LEU A 948 14.39 -36.19 -8.44
CA LEU A 948 13.23 -35.31 -8.61
C LEU A 948 12.25 -35.49 -7.46
N GLU A 949 11.85 -34.38 -6.87
CA GLU A 949 10.89 -34.34 -5.78
C GLU A 949 9.80 -33.33 -6.11
N LEU A 950 8.54 -33.79 -6.22
CA LEU A 950 7.36 -32.96 -6.52
C LEU A 950 6.31 -33.12 -5.41
N TYR A 951 6.06 -32.05 -4.66
CA TYR A 951 5.10 -32.05 -3.55
C TYR A 951 4.09 -30.92 -3.67
N ASP A 952 2.80 -31.19 -3.51
CA ASP A 952 1.80 -30.12 -3.35
C ASP A 952 1.80 -29.08 -4.51
N ASN A 953 2.20 -29.46 -5.72
CA ASN A 953 2.20 -28.53 -6.87
C ASN A 953 0.86 -28.61 -7.62
N GLN A 954 0.45 -27.49 -8.20
CA GLN A 954 -0.68 -27.43 -9.12
C GLN A 954 -0.17 -27.27 -10.56
N ILE A 955 -0.57 -28.21 -11.44
CA ILE A 955 -0.21 -28.18 -12.86
C ILE A 955 -1.49 -28.14 -13.68
N VAL A 956 -1.78 -26.98 -14.26
CA VAL A 956 -2.90 -26.75 -15.17
C VAL A 956 -2.36 -26.63 -16.59
N HIS A 957 -2.80 -27.51 -17.48
CA HIS A 957 -2.41 -27.49 -18.89
C HIS A 957 -3.65 -27.37 -19.78
N LEU A 958 -3.95 -26.17 -20.23
CA LEU A 958 -5.09 -25.87 -21.08
C LEU A 958 -4.78 -26.20 -22.53
N THR A 959 -5.05 -27.45 -22.91
CA THR A 959 -4.80 -27.90 -24.28
C THR A 959 -5.75 -29.01 -24.70
N ASP A 960 -6.34 -28.85 -25.88
CA ASP A 960 -7.09 -29.93 -26.54
C ASP A 960 -6.17 -30.84 -27.39
N ASP A 961 -4.87 -30.53 -27.48
CA ASP A 961 -3.89 -31.35 -28.19
C ASP A 961 -3.49 -32.53 -27.32
N THR A 962 -4.04 -33.70 -27.64
CA THR A 962 -3.71 -34.97 -26.96
C THR A 962 -2.23 -35.36 -27.02
N SER A 963 -1.41 -34.72 -27.87
CA SER A 963 0.04 -34.89 -27.87
C SER A 963 0.75 -34.18 -26.71
N LYS A 964 0.02 -33.36 -25.95
CA LYS A 964 0.47 -32.64 -24.76
C LYS A 964 0.04 -33.35 -23.48
N GLN A 965 0.81 -33.21 -22.41
CA GLN A 965 0.61 -33.92 -21.15
C GLN A 965 0.84 -32.97 -19.97
N ALA A 966 0.28 -33.31 -18.80
CA ALA A 966 0.60 -32.64 -17.54
C ALA A 966 2.07 -32.84 -17.17
N LEU A 967 2.60 -34.06 -17.39
CA LEU A 967 4.02 -34.36 -17.21
C LEU A 967 4.55 -35.22 -18.36
N HIS A 968 5.76 -34.91 -18.82
CA HIS A 968 6.45 -35.61 -19.89
C HIS A 968 7.91 -35.89 -19.48
N LEU A 969 8.14 -37.03 -18.83
CA LEU A 969 9.38 -37.34 -18.10
C LEU A 969 9.95 -38.72 -18.48
N PRO A 970 11.28 -38.95 -18.39
CA PRO A 970 11.91 -40.23 -18.75
C PRO A 970 11.73 -41.31 -17.67
N LEU A 971 10.76 -42.21 -17.81
CA LEU A 971 10.37 -43.17 -16.74
C LEU A 971 11.45 -44.19 -16.34
N ALA A 972 12.49 -44.36 -17.16
CA ALA A 972 13.62 -45.23 -16.84
C ALA A 972 14.40 -44.81 -15.56
N TYR A 973 14.09 -43.64 -14.98
CA TYR A 973 14.72 -43.10 -13.77
C TYR A 973 13.78 -42.95 -12.58
N SER A 974 12.61 -43.60 -12.64
CA SER A 974 11.55 -43.52 -11.64
C SER A 974 12.03 -43.81 -10.20
N ASP A 975 12.96 -44.73 -10.00
CA ASP A 975 13.49 -45.06 -8.65
C ASP A 975 14.19 -43.89 -7.93
N LEU A 976 14.47 -42.78 -8.63
CA LEU A 976 15.09 -41.57 -8.07
C LEU A 976 14.08 -40.47 -7.73
N TRP A 977 12.79 -40.76 -7.86
CA TRP A 977 11.72 -39.76 -7.80
C TRP A 977 10.80 -39.95 -6.59
N SER A 978 10.28 -38.85 -6.07
CA SER A 978 9.30 -38.83 -4.97
C SER A 978 8.21 -37.80 -5.27
N PHE A 979 6.98 -38.27 -5.45
CA PHE A 979 5.84 -37.47 -5.90
C PHE A 979 4.71 -37.68 -4.90
N GLU A 980 4.12 -36.61 -4.38
CA GLU A 980 3.07 -36.70 -3.37
C GLU A 980 2.17 -35.44 -3.36
N ARG A 981 0.85 -35.65 -3.35
CA ARG A 981 -0.20 -34.63 -3.26
C ARG A 981 -0.15 -33.56 -4.36
N ASN A 982 0.30 -33.88 -5.58
CA ASN A 982 0.22 -32.92 -6.67
C ASN A 982 -1.15 -33.00 -7.36
N ASN A 983 -1.58 -31.88 -7.97
CA ASN A 983 -2.77 -31.84 -8.82
C ASN A 983 -2.37 -31.65 -10.29
N TYR A 984 -2.92 -32.50 -11.17
CA TYR A 984 -2.60 -32.57 -12.59
C TYR A 984 -3.85 -32.40 -13.43
N TRP A 985 -4.20 -31.16 -13.77
CA TRP A 985 -5.42 -30.90 -14.53
C TRP A 985 -5.14 -30.60 -16.00
N VAL A 986 -5.64 -31.48 -16.87
CA VAL A 986 -5.64 -31.30 -18.33
C VAL A 986 -7.08 -31.48 -18.81
N PRO A 987 -7.77 -30.41 -19.26
CA PRO A 987 -9.15 -30.52 -19.70
C PRO A 987 -9.31 -31.55 -20.82
N ASN A 988 -10.39 -32.34 -20.76
CA ASN A 988 -10.79 -33.28 -21.81
C ASN A 988 -9.79 -34.42 -22.12
N GLN A 989 -8.81 -34.70 -21.25
CA GLN A 989 -7.83 -35.77 -21.47
C GLN A 989 -7.69 -36.69 -20.25
N THR A 990 -7.55 -37.99 -20.49
CA THR A 990 -7.27 -38.99 -19.44
C THR A 990 -5.80 -39.39 -19.38
N ASP A 991 -5.15 -39.48 -20.54
CA ASP A 991 -3.75 -39.89 -20.68
C ASP A 991 -2.78 -38.71 -20.44
N ILE A 992 -2.77 -38.21 -19.21
CA ILE A 992 -2.12 -36.94 -18.83
C ILE A 992 -0.63 -37.08 -18.48
N PHE A 993 -0.07 -38.29 -18.49
CA PHE A 993 1.36 -38.55 -18.27
C PHE A 993 1.99 -39.22 -19.50
N ALA A 994 3.22 -38.86 -19.87
CA ALA A 994 3.97 -39.51 -20.94
C ALA A 994 5.42 -39.83 -20.57
N ASP A 995 5.86 -41.03 -20.97
CA ASP A 995 7.27 -41.40 -20.96
C ASP A 995 8.01 -40.75 -22.13
N SER A 996 9.00 -39.91 -21.82
CA SER A 996 9.76 -39.20 -22.84
C SER A 996 10.67 -40.09 -23.68
N GLN A 997 10.90 -41.35 -23.29
CA GLN A 997 11.75 -42.28 -24.05
C GLN A 997 10.96 -43.16 -25.01
N THR A 998 9.81 -43.68 -24.56
CA THR A 998 9.00 -44.63 -25.32
C THR A 998 7.76 -44.00 -25.93
N SER A 999 7.41 -42.76 -25.54
CA SER A 999 6.14 -42.09 -25.86
C SER A 999 4.90 -42.85 -25.36
N VAL A 1000 5.07 -43.82 -24.46
CA VAL A 1000 3.96 -44.49 -23.79
C VAL A 1000 3.26 -43.49 -22.88
N LYS A 1001 1.94 -43.42 -22.99
CA LYS A 1001 1.09 -42.56 -22.16
C LYS A 1001 0.40 -43.36 -21.06
N LYS A 1002 0.09 -42.68 -19.96
CA LYS A 1002 -0.58 -43.22 -18.78
C LYS A 1002 -1.61 -42.21 -18.27
N ASP A 1003 -2.71 -42.72 -17.74
CA ASP A 1003 -3.63 -41.96 -16.90
C ASP A 1003 -3.13 -41.91 -15.45
N LEU A 1004 -3.81 -41.13 -14.60
CA LEU A 1004 -3.46 -41.01 -13.18
C LEU A 1004 -3.55 -42.33 -12.43
N GLN A 1005 -4.55 -43.16 -12.74
CA GLN A 1005 -4.69 -44.46 -12.10
C GLN A 1005 -3.50 -45.38 -12.40
N SER A 1006 -3.07 -45.47 -13.67
CA SER A 1006 -1.89 -46.24 -14.07
C SER A 1006 -0.59 -45.64 -13.55
N TRP A 1007 -0.52 -44.32 -13.36
CA TRP A 1007 0.60 -43.65 -12.72
C TRP A 1007 0.76 -44.11 -11.26
N GLN A 1008 -0.36 -44.16 -10.53
CA GLN A 1008 -0.42 -44.59 -9.14
C GLN A 1008 -0.20 -46.11 -8.98
N SER A 1009 -0.90 -46.93 -9.77
CA SER A 1009 -0.87 -48.39 -9.60
C SER A 1009 0.40 -49.04 -10.14
N ASP A 1010 0.92 -48.57 -11.28
CA ASP A 1010 2.02 -49.27 -11.95
C ASP A 1010 3.39 -48.81 -11.45
N LEU A 1011 3.50 -47.53 -11.05
CA LEU A 1011 4.75 -46.92 -10.61
C LEU A 1011 4.78 -46.58 -9.11
N GLY A 1012 3.63 -46.59 -8.44
CA GLY A 1012 3.53 -46.24 -7.01
C GLY A 1012 3.71 -44.76 -6.73
N PHE A 1013 3.57 -43.89 -7.74
CA PHE A 1013 3.77 -42.45 -7.59
C PHE A 1013 2.49 -41.72 -7.27
N ASP A 1014 2.62 -40.70 -6.41
CA ASP A 1014 1.56 -39.74 -6.09
C ASP A 1014 0.22 -40.39 -5.74
N LEU A 1015 0.26 -41.28 -4.74
CA LEU A 1015 -0.91 -42.04 -4.30
C LEU A 1015 -2.05 -41.13 -3.79
N GLN A 1016 -1.71 -39.92 -3.35
CA GLN A 1016 -2.66 -38.87 -2.93
C GLN A 1016 -2.84 -37.77 -4.00
N GLY A 1017 -2.33 -37.98 -5.21
CA GLY A 1017 -2.44 -37.04 -6.31
C GLY A 1017 -3.84 -36.98 -6.88
N SER A 1018 -4.15 -35.83 -7.50
CA SER A 1018 -5.46 -35.54 -8.10
C SER A 1018 -5.32 -35.11 -9.56
N SER A 1019 -6.42 -35.19 -10.31
CA SER A 1019 -6.56 -34.58 -11.64
C SER A 1019 -7.84 -33.74 -11.76
N VAL A 1020 -8.32 -33.25 -10.62
CA VAL A 1020 -9.55 -32.43 -10.53
C VAL A 1020 -9.23 -31.01 -10.97
N ASN A 1021 -10.20 -30.35 -11.62
CA ASN A 1021 -10.08 -28.93 -11.92
C ASN A 1021 -9.88 -28.15 -10.61
N PRO A 1022 -8.74 -27.47 -10.41
CA PRO A 1022 -8.51 -26.69 -9.20
C PRO A 1022 -9.41 -25.45 -9.08
N ASN A 1023 -10.27 -25.16 -10.08
CA ASN A 1023 -11.04 -23.91 -10.20
C ASN A 1023 -10.14 -22.67 -10.11
N TRP A 1024 -8.92 -22.80 -10.59
CA TRP A 1024 -7.94 -21.72 -10.58
C TRP A 1024 -8.33 -20.66 -11.62
N THR A 1025 -8.43 -19.40 -11.18
CA THR A 1025 -8.63 -18.25 -12.07
C THR A 1025 -7.42 -18.11 -13.00
N ASP A 1026 -7.67 -17.79 -14.27
CA ASP A 1026 -6.60 -17.55 -15.25
C ASP A 1026 -5.72 -16.37 -14.80
N PRO A 1027 -4.42 -16.60 -14.48
CA PRO A 1027 -3.51 -15.54 -14.04
C PRO A 1027 -3.32 -14.44 -15.09
N LEU A 1028 -3.62 -14.71 -16.37
CA LEU A 1028 -3.55 -13.70 -17.44
C LEU A 1028 -4.54 -12.54 -17.26
N ASN A 1029 -5.54 -12.68 -16.39
CA ASN A 1029 -6.49 -11.61 -16.06
C ASN A 1029 -6.10 -10.81 -14.81
N GLY A 1030 -4.88 -11.00 -14.27
CA GLY A 1030 -4.38 -10.26 -13.11
C GLY A 1030 -4.91 -10.74 -11.77
N ASP A 1031 -5.44 -11.97 -11.70
CA ASP A 1031 -5.83 -12.60 -10.44
C ASP A 1031 -4.81 -13.68 -10.08
N PHE A 1032 -3.94 -13.36 -9.11
CA PHE A 1032 -2.92 -14.24 -8.57
C PHE A 1032 -3.39 -14.98 -7.30
N SER A 1033 -4.61 -14.70 -6.83
CA SER A 1033 -5.11 -15.29 -5.59
C SER A 1033 -5.35 -16.79 -5.78
N THR A 1034 -4.73 -17.58 -4.90
CA THR A 1034 -4.96 -19.02 -4.82
C THR A 1034 -6.16 -19.24 -3.91
N ASN A 1035 -7.09 -20.12 -4.31
CA ASN A 1035 -8.07 -20.74 -3.41
C ASN A 1035 -7.39 -21.80 -2.54
#